data_AF-A0A9N7UDY7-F1
#
_entry.id   AF-A0A9N7UDY7-F1
#
_cell.length_a   1.000
_cell.length_b   1.000
_cell.length_c   1.000
_cell.angle_alpha   90.00
_cell.angle_beta   90.00
_cell.angle_gamma   90.00
#
_symmetry.space_group_name_H-M   'P 1'
#
loop_
_entity.id
_entity.type
_entity.pdbx_description
1 polymer ?
#
loop_
_entity_poly.entity_id
_entity_poly.type
_entity_poly.pdbx_seq_one_letter_code
_entity_poly.pdbx_strand_id
1 'polypeptide(L)'
;MLTLQLVSFLFSKIKEGPTKKLKVDSFLHTMCLHDDQLSAISARFQAEMKKGLSAESNAAAAVKMLPTHVRSTPDGSERGQFLVLDLGGSKFKVLRVKVRDGTGIRRGGVEMEERSYPIPQELLVGRGAELLDHRHPLAFTFSFPCELSALDQGSLLGWSKNFRARGLQGKDVVQALRDAIGRTGGMNTEVLAVVNDTVATMMTCGFEDKYCEVGLIIGTGTNACYMEELRHIDLVQGDEGRMCVNTEWGAFGDDGALSDYITEFDRELDAASNNPGKQIFEKMVSGMYLGELVRLVVLKMATLGLLFAGHVSNALRIKGKVTTAHVAAMEEYKNGLENTRRLLTGLDLTPSLDDCIAVQHVSTIVSFRSSNLAAAGLAAILTRIKQNRKWRTFRITVGVDGTLYKTHPQYPKRLHKVVRRLLPECQVRFVLSDSGSSKGAALVTAVAQRLASQKRKVDETLSLFSLSSEQLQLVKARMRAGLEAGLRGEGPSEIKMLPSFVSRLPDGTEHGKYLALDLGGTNFKVMLVNFKKGLQQSSQVYHKIYTIPLEIMQGAGEELFDHCAQCVSDFLDYMGIKNTRLPAGFTFSFPCEQTAIDAGTLVSWTKGFKATDCEGHNVVDMLRDAIKRRNEFELDIAAVANDTVATMMSCAYEEPQCEIGLIAGNGTNVCYMEELKNIKTTEQKKRQMQDDWSDGENKEGEARIQTMCINTEWGGLGDHGSLDDLITPYDAEVDLNSLNPGKQRFEKLTGGMYLGEVVRQTLLDLTSRGLLFRGNVTDALKTPGIFQTKYLSQIESDRMALLQVRSILQGLRLDSTCDDSIIVKEVCGAVSRRAAQLCGAGMAAVVEKIRENRGLDHLSITVGVDGKLYKLHPHFSEVLQETARVLAPHCHVTFVLSEEGRGKGAALITALTRPKEEM
;
A
#
# COMPACT_ATOMS: atom_id res chain seq x y z
N MET A 1 63.08 -19.64 -55.15
CA MET A 1 62.97 -18.25 -55.63
C MET A 1 61.79 -17.47 -55.05
N LEU A 2 60.65 -18.07 -54.71
CA LEU A 2 59.49 -17.34 -54.14
C LEU A 2 59.67 -16.86 -52.68
N THR A 3 60.53 -17.49 -51.89
CA THR A 3 60.80 -17.09 -50.48
C THR A 3 61.67 -15.85 -50.35
N LEU A 4 62.53 -15.55 -51.34
CA LEU A 4 63.35 -14.32 -51.33
C LEU A 4 62.52 -13.08 -51.73
N GLN A 5 61.52 -13.24 -52.61
CA GLN A 5 60.64 -12.13 -53.01
C GLN A 5 59.64 -11.72 -51.92
N LEU A 6 59.16 -12.66 -51.10
CA LEU A 6 58.25 -12.37 -49.99
C LEU A 6 58.95 -11.66 -48.83
N VAL A 7 60.20 -12.06 -48.52
CA VAL A 7 61.03 -11.37 -47.53
C VAL A 7 61.44 -9.99 -48.04
N SER A 8 61.77 -9.84 -49.33
CA SER A 8 62.04 -8.53 -49.94
C SER A 8 60.82 -7.60 -49.99
N PHE A 9 59.60 -8.14 -50.11
CA PHE A 9 58.34 -7.38 -50.06
C PHE A 9 57.96 -6.97 -48.63
N LEU A 10 58.22 -7.82 -47.64
CA LEU A 10 58.06 -7.48 -46.22
C LEU A 10 59.11 -6.45 -45.77
N PHE A 11 60.37 -6.57 -46.23
CA PHE A 11 61.41 -5.58 -45.93
C PHE A 11 61.24 -4.26 -46.70
N SER A 12 60.63 -4.24 -47.89
CA SER A 12 60.33 -2.98 -48.60
C SER A 12 59.25 -2.17 -47.89
N LYS A 13 58.25 -2.82 -47.27
CA LYS A 13 57.25 -2.16 -46.41
C LYS A 13 57.77 -1.71 -45.04
N ILE A 14 58.86 -2.27 -44.56
CA ILE A 14 59.53 -1.85 -43.31
C ILE A 14 60.49 -0.67 -43.55
N LYS A 15 60.84 -0.36 -44.81
CA LYS A 15 61.68 0.79 -45.18
C LYS A 15 60.92 2.13 -45.30
N GLU A 16 59.59 2.11 -45.34
CA GLU A 16 58.76 3.29 -45.13
C GLU A 16 58.48 3.42 -43.63
N GLY A 17 58.92 4.50 -43.00
CA GLY A 17 58.63 4.74 -41.58
C GLY A 17 57.11 4.65 -41.30
N PRO A 18 56.67 4.34 -40.06
CA PRO A 18 55.27 4.11 -39.76
C PRO A 18 54.39 5.27 -40.27
N THR A 19 53.32 4.94 -40.99
CA THR A 19 52.34 5.92 -41.48
C THR A 19 51.85 6.80 -40.33
N LYS A 20 51.53 8.09 -40.57
CA LYS A 20 51.10 8.99 -39.49
C LYS A 20 49.93 8.43 -38.67
N LYS A 21 49.09 7.56 -39.26
CA LYS A 21 48.02 6.83 -38.57
C LYS A 21 48.54 5.86 -37.49
N LEU A 22 49.56 5.03 -37.79
CA LEU A 22 50.20 4.15 -36.80
C LEU A 22 50.85 4.94 -35.66
N LYS A 23 51.38 6.14 -35.96
CA LYS A 23 51.91 7.05 -34.95
C LYS A 23 50.80 7.59 -34.03
N VAL A 24 49.62 7.92 -34.58
CA VAL A 24 48.45 8.32 -33.78
C VAL A 24 47.99 7.18 -32.87
N ASP A 25 47.89 5.95 -33.39
CA ASP A 25 47.50 4.77 -32.59
C ASP A 25 48.45 4.53 -31.42
N SER A 26 49.78 4.60 -31.66
CA SER A 26 50.77 4.50 -30.60
C SER A 26 50.69 5.67 -29.60
N PHE A 27 50.43 6.88 -30.08
CA PHE A 27 50.35 8.08 -29.24
C PHE A 27 49.11 8.08 -28.34
N LEU A 28 47.99 7.56 -28.84
CA LEU A 28 46.69 7.52 -28.14
C LEU A 28 46.30 6.12 -27.67
N HIS A 29 47.25 5.20 -27.53
CA HIS A 29 46.95 3.82 -27.13
C HIS A 29 46.17 3.74 -25.80
N THR A 30 46.41 4.68 -24.87
CA THR A 30 45.69 4.77 -23.58
C THR A 30 44.22 5.19 -23.73
N MET A 31 43.83 5.81 -24.86
CA MET A 31 42.43 6.14 -25.18
C MET A 31 41.69 5.00 -25.88
N CYS A 32 42.40 3.99 -26.38
CA CYS A 32 41.84 2.83 -27.08
C CYS A 32 41.46 1.72 -26.08
N LEU A 33 40.23 1.78 -25.57
CA LEU A 33 39.74 0.83 -24.55
C LEU A 33 39.31 -0.53 -25.16
N HIS A 34 39.80 -1.61 -24.58
CA HIS A 34 39.43 -3.00 -24.91
C HIS A 34 38.24 -3.50 -24.09
N ASP A 35 37.60 -4.60 -24.53
CA ASP A 35 36.39 -5.14 -23.90
C ASP A 35 36.57 -5.53 -22.43
N ASP A 36 37.74 -6.05 -22.06
CA ASP A 36 38.05 -6.39 -20.66
C ASP A 36 38.12 -5.13 -19.79
N GLN A 37 38.68 -4.03 -20.33
CA GLN A 37 38.73 -2.74 -19.64
C GLN A 37 37.33 -2.13 -19.53
N LEU A 38 36.49 -2.24 -20.57
CA LEU A 38 35.10 -1.76 -20.53
C LEU A 38 34.26 -2.56 -19.54
N SER A 39 34.48 -3.87 -19.45
CA SER A 39 33.86 -4.74 -18.45
C SER A 39 34.31 -4.36 -17.03
N ALA A 40 35.58 -4.06 -16.83
CA ALA A 40 36.10 -3.57 -15.55
C ALA A 40 35.51 -2.22 -15.15
N ILE A 41 35.40 -1.26 -16.09
CA ILE A 41 34.75 0.04 -15.86
C ILE A 41 33.27 -0.15 -15.51
N SER A 42 32.56 -1.03 -16.22
CA SER A 42 31.16 -1.40 -15.93
C SER A 42 31.02 -1.96 -14.51
N ALA A 43 31.90 -2.87 -14.09
CA ALA A 43 31.89 -3.42 -12.74
C ALA A 43 32.17 -2.37 -11.66
N ARG A 44 33.14 -1.46 -11.89
CA ARG A 44 33.41 -0.32 -11.00
C ARG A 44 32.18 0.60 -10.88
N PHE A 45 31.48 0.84 -11.98
CA PHE A 45 30.25 1.62 -11.96
C PHE A 45 29.13 0.93 -11.15
N GLN A 46 28.97 -0.39 -11.26
CA GLN A 46 28.01 -1.14 -10.44
C GLN A 46 28.31 -1.02 -8.94
N ALA A 47 29.59 -1.02 -8.56
CA ALA A 47 29.99 -0.82 -7.17
C ALA A 47 29.61 0.59 -6.68
N GLU A 48 29.84 1.62 -7.48
CA GLU A 48 29.43 3.00 -7.16
C GLU A 48 27.89 3.16 -7.12
N MET A 49 27.14 2.48 -8.00
CA MET A 49 25.67 2.46 -7.90
C MET A 49 25.20 1.87 -6.57
N LYS A 50 25.80 0.76 -6.12
CA LYS A 50 25.46 0.14 -4.82
C LYS A 50 25.80 1.09 -3.66
N LYS A 51 26.95 1.76 -3.73
CA LYS A 51 27.40 2.74 -2.75
C LYS A 51 26.45 3.95 -2.67
N GLY A 52 25.97 4.43 -3.83
CA GLY A 52 25.03 5.54 -3.92
C GLY A 52 23.62 5.22 -3.42
N LEU A 53 23.17 3.97 -3.56
CA LEU A 53 21.84 3.57 -3.09
C LEU A 53 21.75 3.34 -1.58
N SER A 54 22.89 3.07 -0.91
CA SER A 54 22.90 2.76 0.52
C SER A 54 22.97 4.00 1.40
N ALA A 55 22.15 4.03 2.45
CA ALA A 55 22.11 5.13 3.41
C ALA A 55 23.44 5.32 4.15
N GLU A 56 24.20 4.24 4.36
CA GLU A 56 25.49 4.28 5.07
C GLU A 56 26.61 4.92 4.23
N SER A 57 26.57 4.73 2.90
CA SER A 57 27.67 5.13 2.02
C SER A 57 27.34 6.23 1.01
N ASN A 58 26.06 6.62 0.87
CA ASN A 58 25.62 7.62 -0.10
C ASN A 58 26.36 8.97 0.01
N ALA A 59 26.61 9.43 1.23
CA ALA A 59 27.29 10.71 1.48
C ALA A 59 28.67 10.78 0.77
N ALA A 60 29.42 9.68 0.79
CA ALA A 60 30.74 9.55 0.18
C ALA A 60 30.73 8.95 -1.24
N ALA A 61 29.55 8.59 -1.78
CA ALA A 61 29.42 8.07 -3.13
C ALA A 61 29.64 9.16 -4.18
N ALA A 62 30.40 8.85 -5.24
CA ALA A 62 30.58 9.74 -6.37
C ALA A 62 29.32 9.70 -7.27
N VAL A 63 28.78 8.50 -7.51
CA VAL A 63 27.49 8.30 -8.20
C VAL A 63 26.37 8.39 -7.17
N LYS A 64 25.56 9.45 -7.23
CA LYS A 64 24.65 9.82 -6.14
C LYS A 64 23.35 9.01 -6.06
N MET A 65 22.92 8.40 -7.16
CA MET A 65 21.73 7.53 -7.20
C MET A 65 20.50 8.17 -6.56
N LEU A 66 20.17 9.37 -7.01
CA LEU A 66 19.15 10.24 -6.44
C LEU A 66 17.73 9.68 -6.70
N PRO A 67 16.92 9.44 -5.66
CA PRO A 67 15.52 9.08 -5.81
C PRO A 67 14.72 10.21 -6.49
N THR A 68 13.85 9.85 -7.44
CA THR A 68 13.11 10.86 -8.23
C THR A 68 11.64 11.00 -7.84
N HIS A 69 11.14 10.14 -6.95
CA HIS A 69 9.73 9.97 -6.62
C HIS A 69 8.80 9.61 -7.80
N VAL A 70 9.36 9.30 -8.97
CA VAL A 70 8.63 8.74 -10.11
C VAL A 70 8.55 7.21 -9.97
N ARG A 71 7.38 6.68 -9.61
CA ARG A 71 7.19 5.26 -9.30
C ARG A 71 6.77 4.37 -10.47
N SER A 72 6.31 4.95 -11.57
CA SER A 72 5.90 4.20 -12.76
C SER A 72 6.09 5.00 -14.03
N THR A 73 6.32 4.29 -15.14
CA THR A 73 6.19 4.86 -16.49
C THR A 73 4.72 5.07 -16.85
N PRO A 74 4.41 5.87 -17.90
CA PRO A 74 3.04 6.09 -18.32
C PRO A 74 2.33 4.78 -18.70
N ASP A 75 1.04 4.67 -18.38
CA ASP A 75 0.22 3.48 -18.68
C ASP A 75 -0.81 3.70 -19.80
N GLY A 76 -1.00 4.94 -20.21
CA GLY A 76 -1.95 5.39 -21.25
C GLY A 76 -3.23 6.02 -20.70
N SER A 77 -3.39 6.10 -19.38
CA SER A 77 -4.52 6.78 -18.72
C SER A 77 -4.24 8.26 -18.41
N GLU A 78 -3.05 8.75 -18.73
CA GLU A 78 -2.66 10.14 -18.52
C GLU A 78 -3.49 11.09 -19.39
N ARG A 79 -3.96 12.18 -18.79
CA ARG A 79 -4.75 13.22 -19.48
C ARG A 79 -4.56 14.57 -18.81
N GLY A 80 -4.77 15.64 -19.57
CA GLY A 80 -4.77 17.00 -19.05
C GLY A 80 -3.96 17.97 -19.91
N GLN A 81 -3.84 19.20 -19.42
CA GLN A 81 -3.07 20.26 -20.06
C GLN A 81 -2.08 20.84 -19.06
N PHE A 82 -0.81 20.89 -19.46
CA PHE A 82 0.33 21.21 -18.61
C PHE A 82 1.18 22.29 -19.25
N LEU A 83 1.75 23.16 -18.42
CA LEU A 83 2.82 24.07 -18.81
C LEU A 83 4.15 23.44 -18.39
N VAL A 84 5.15 23.43 -19.28
CA VAL A 84 6.44 22.81 -19.02
C VAL A 84 7.55 23.82 -19.22
N LEU A 85 8.44 23.94 -18.24
CA LEU A 85 9.71 24.65 -18.35
C LEU A 85 10.83 23.64 -18.56
N ASP A 86 11.74 23.91 -19.48
CA ASP A 86 12.92 23.08 -19.71
C ASP A 86 14.19 23.93 -19.66
N LEU A 87 14.97 23.72 -18.59
CA LEU A 87 16.18 24.47 -18.28
C LEU A 87 17.35 23.53 -17.94
N GLY A 88 18.52 23.83 -18.52
CA GLY A 88 19.77 23.10 -18.29
C GLY A 88 20.34 22.40 -19.52
N GLY A 89 19.64 22.50 -20.66
CA GLY A 89 20.14 22.18 -22.00
C GLY A 89 20.75 23.38 -22.73
N SER A 90 20.86 23.30 -24.06
CA SER A 90 21.44 24.36 -24.90
C SER A 90 20.52 25.58 -25.11
N LYS A 91 19.22 25.45 -24.79
CA LYS A 91 18.19 26.50 -24.91
C LYS A 91 17.27 26.43 -23.70
N PHE A 92 16.65 27.54 -23.33
CA PHE A 92 15.53 27.54 -22.39
C PHE A 92 14.23 27.40 -23.20
N LYS A 93 13.37 26.44 -22.83
CA LYS A 93 12.12 26.21 -23.54
C LYS A 93 10.93 26.30 -22.61
N VAL A 94 9.82 26.75 -23.18
CA VAL A 94 8.52 26.78 -22.52
C VAL A 94 7.51 26.12 -23.44
N LEU A 95 6.80 25.13 -22.93
CA LEU A 95 5.88 24.33 -23.73
C LEU A 95 4.51 24.24 -23.07
N ARG A 96 3.47 24.31 -23.89
CA ARG A 96 2.12 23.89 -23.52
C ARG A 96 1.91 22.49 -24.07
N VAL A 97 1.67 21.52 -23.19
CA VAL A 97 1.49 20.11 -23.54
C VAL A 97 0.08 19.67 -23.17
N LYS A 98 -0.68 19.16 -24.15
CA LYS A 98 -2.01 18.61 -23.96
C LYS A 98 -1.99 17.11 -24.24
N VAL A 99 -2.35 16.32 -23.24
CA VAL A 99 -2.47 14.85 -23.31
C VAL A 99 -3.96 14.51 -23.42
N ARG A 100 -4.38 13.93 -24.56
CA ARG A 100 -5.80 13.62 -24.86
C ARG A 100 -6.21 12.23 -24.35
N ASP A 101 -7.48 12.08 -23.99
CA ASP A 101 -8.10 10.78 -23.63
C ASP A 101 -8.01 9.78 -24.80
N GLY A 102 -7.64 8.54 -24.49
CA GLY A 102 -7.50 7.45 -25.44
C GLY A 102 -8.81 6.69 -25.70
N THR A 103 -9.77 7.28 -26.41
CA THR A 103 -10.92 6.53 -26.98
C THR A 103 -10.74 6.34 -28.49
N GLY A 104 -10.43 5.10 -28.92
CA GLY A 104 -10.38 4.69 -30.34
C GLY A 104 -9.08 3.99 -30.80
N ILE A 105 -9.02 3.64 -32.10
CA ILE A 105 -7.94 2.88 -32.77
C ILE A 105 -6.61 3.68 -32.86
N ARG A 106 -6.64 5.00 -32.61
CA ARG A 106 -5.43 5.83 -32.47
C ARG A 106 -5.14 6.05 -30.98
N ARG A 107 -4.08 5.42 -30.46
CA ARG A 107 -3.58 5.66 -29.09
C ARG A 107 -3.34 7.16 -28.86
N GLY A 108 -3.71 7.64 -27.66
CA GLY A 108 -3.76 9.04 -27.25
C GLY A 108 -2.62 9.92 -27.81
N GLY A 109 -3.01 10.99 -28.50
CA GLY A 109 -2.07 11.96 -29.05
C GLY A 109 -1.66 13.00 -28.00
N VAL A 110 -0.39 13.40 -28.04
CA VAL A 110 0.12 14.56 -27.30
C VAL A 110 0.23 15.72 -28.26
N GLU A 111 -0.46 16.82 -27.97
CA GLU A 111 -0.35 18.08 -28.71
C GLU A 111 0.58 19.02 -27.96
N MET A 112 1.49 19.68 -28.69
CA MET A 112 2.49 20.57 -28.09
C MET A 112 2.59 21.89 -28.85
N GLU A 113 2.72 22.95 -28.08
CA GLU A 113 3.15 24.27 -28.56
C GLU A 113 4.41 24.67 -27.81
N GLU A 114 5.50 24.93 -28.55
CA GLU A 114 6.81 25.27 -27.99
C GLU A 114 7.18 26.72 -28.31
N ARG A 115 7.73 27.42 -27.32
CA ARG A 115 8.55 28.64 -27.52
C ARG A 115 9.93 28.42 -26.93
N SER A 116 10.95 28.75 -27.73
CA SER A 116 12.37 28.66 -27.35
C SER A 116 12.93 30.07 -27.11
N TYR A 117 13.68 30.25 -26.04
CA TYR A 117 14.32 31.50 -25.67
C TYR A 117 15.85 31.32 -25.56
N PRO A 118 16.66 32.29 -26.01
CA PRO A 118 18.09 32.29 -25.72
C PRO A 118 18.29 32.44 -24.21
N ILE A 119 19.33 31.81 -23.66
CA ILE A 119 19.69 31.95 -22.24
C ILE A 119 20.61 33.20 -22.14
N PRO A 120 20.19 34.30 -21.51
CA PRO A 120 21.02 35.49 -21.33
C PRO A 120 22.33 35.16 -20.59
N GLN A 121 23.41 35.85 -20.93
CA GLN A 121 24.69 35.72 -20.20
C GLN A 121 24.51 36.08 -18.72
N GLU A 122 23.60 37.01 -18.38
CA GLU A 122 23.26 37.33 -16.99
C GLU A 122 22.47 36.21 -16.28
N LEU A 123 21.91 35.19 -16.95
CA LEU A 123 21.34 34.01 -16.30
C LEU A 123 22.38 32.90 -16.08
N LEU A 124 23.45 32.89 -16.87
CA LEU A 124 24.59 31.99 -16.67
C LEU A 124 25.40 32.41 -15.42
N VAL A 125 25.34 33.69 -15.02
CA VAL A 125 26.16 34.30 -13.95
C VAL A 125 25.42 35.25 -12.97
N GLY A 126 24.12 35.52 -13.13
CA GLY A 126 23.35 36.56 -12.40
C GLY A 126 21.95 36.12 -11.92
N ARG A 127 21.04 37.08 -11.65
CA ARG A 127 19.74 36.87 -10.95
C ARG A 127 18.58 36.71 -11.93
N GLY A 128 17.95 35.54 -11.96
CA GLY A 128 16.90 35.18 -12.93
C GLY A 128 15.47 35.51 -12.52
N ALA A 129 15.01 36.68 -12.92
CA ALA A 129 13.61 37.05 -12.88
C ALA A 129 13.22 37.58 -14.26
N GLU A 130 12.45 36.77 -14.99
CA GLU A 130 11.49 37.14 -16.03
C GLU A 130 11.29 35.93 -16.94
N LEU A 131 10.11 35.32 -16.90
CA LEU A 131 9.44 34.70 -18.04
C LEU A 131 8.13 34.05 -17.55
N LEU A 132 7.06 34.40 -18.28
CA LEU A 132 5.78 33.70 -18.46
C LEU A 132 4.53 34.32 -17.82
N ASP A 133 3.43 34.08 -18.53
CA ASP A 133 2.05 34.41 -18.26
C ASP A 133 1.26 33.16 -18.70
N HIS A 134 0.44 32.56 -17.84
CA HIS A 134 -0.68 31.59 -18.10
C HIS A 134 -1.09 30.85 -16.81
N ARG A 135 -2.34 30.33 -16.76
CA ARG A 135 -2.94 29.59 -15.62
C ARG A 135 -3.05 28.07 -15.89
N HIS A 136 -1.97 27.31 -15.70
CA HIS A 136 -1.95 25.84 -15.81
C HIS A 136 -0.97 25.19 -14.82
N PRO A 137 -1.13 23.90 -14.47
CA PRO A 137 -0.13 23.16 -13.69
C PRO A 137 1.24 23.18 -14.36
N LEU A 138 2.28 23.52 -13.60
CA LEU A 138 3.64 23.70 -14.09
C LEU A 138 4.51 22.48 -13.77
N ALA A 139 5.09 21.88 -14.81
CA ALA A 139 6.17 20.92 -14.72
C ALA A 139 7.51 21.62 -15.00
N PHE A 140 8.55 21.32 -14.24
CA PHE A 140 9.86 21.91 -14.42
C PHE A 140 10.92 20.84 -14.69
N THR A 141 11.35 20.71 -15.94
CA THR A 141 12.55 19.95 -16.27
C THR A 141 13.77 20.79 -15.88
N PHE A 142 14.54 20.28 -14.92
CA PHE A 142 15.72 20.94 -14.39
C PHE A 142 16.90 19.97 -14.42
N SER A 143 17.77 20.13 -15.44
CA SER A 143 18.83 19.18 -15.77
C SER A 143 20.10 19.35 -14.92
N PHE A 144 19.94 19.36 -13.60
CA PHE A 144 21.02 19.46 -12.62
C PHE A 144 20.79 18.49 -11.45
N PRO A 145 21.86 18.09 -10.74
CA PRO A 145 21.74 17.23 -9.57
C PRO A 145 20.88 17.89 -8.49
N CYS A 146 19.70 17.32 -8.23
CA CYS A 146 18.78 17.77 -7.18
C CYS A 146 18.39 16.63 -6.27
N GLU A 147 18.45 16.87 -4.97
CA GLU A 147 17.89 15.98 -3.96
C GLU A 147 16.41 16.31 -3.80
N LEU A 148 15.54 15.36 -4.12
CA LEU A 148 14.09 15.54 -4.08
C LEU A 148 13.50 14.91 -2.81
N SER A 149 12.87 15.72 -1.96
CA SER A 149 12.05 15.22 -0.83
C SER A 149 10.66 14.80 -1.29
N ALA A 150 10.15 15.43 -2.34
CA ALA A 150 8.88 15.13 -3.01
C ALA A 150 8.98 15.50 -4.49
N LEU A 151 7.97 15.16 -5.29
CA LEU A 151 7.96 15.53 -6.71
C LEU A 151 8.02 17.05 -6.93
N ASP A 152 7.45 17.85 -6.04
CA ASP A 152 7.36 19.30 -6.12
C ASP A 152 8.35 20.05 -5.20
N GLN A 153 9.39 19.36 -4.69
CA GLN A 153 10.40 19.95 -3.79
C GLN A 153 11.77 19.39 -4.11
N GLY A 154 12.75 20.27 -4.39
CA GLY A 154 14.07 19.81 -4.83
C GLY A 154 15.21 20.76 -4.51
N SER A 155 16.19 20.29 -3.75
CA SER A 155 17.37 21.07 -3.38
C SER A 155 18.52 20.87 -4.37
N LEU A 156 19.03 21.95 -4.96
CA LEU A 156 20.17 21.89 -5.90
C LEU A 156 21.47 21.53 -5.16
N LEU A 157 22.08 20.39 -5.50
CA LEU A 157 23.32 19.94 -4.84
C LEU A 157 24.55 20.69 -5.37
N GLY A 158 24.59 20.95 -6.67
CA GLY A 158 25.70 21.64 -7.32
C GLY A 158 25.44 21.90 -8.79
N TRP A 159 26.08 22.94 -9.32
CA TRP A 159 26.01 23.25 -10.73
C TRP A 159 26.94 22.35 -11.57
N SER A 160 26.49 22.02 -12.77
CA SER A 160 27.26 21.33 -13.80
C SER A 160 27.20 22.10 -15.13
N LYS A 161 27.91 21.61 -16.15
CA LYS A 161 27.96 22.22 -17.50
C LYS A 161 28.52 23.67 -17.42
N ASN A 162 27.78 24.65 -17.95
CA ASN A 162 28.16 26.07 -18.03
C ASN A 162 27.37 27.00 -17.07
N PHE A 163 26.58 26.45 -16.15
CA PHE A 163 25.77 27.26 -15.23
C PHE A 163 26.52 27.55 -13.93
N ARG A 164 26.37 28.76 -13.37
CA ARG A 164 26.94 29.12 -12.06
C ARG A 164 26.16 30.26 -11.37
N ALA A 165 24.83 30.16 -11.31
CA ALA A 165 24.04 31.17 -10.62
C ALA A 165 24.31 31.12 -9.10
N ARG A 166 24.71 32.27 -8.52
CA ARG A 166 25.07 32.37 -7.10
C ARG A 166 23.82 32.31 -6.21
N GLY A 167 23.95 31.65 -5.06
CA GLY A 167 22.92 31.67 -4.00
C GLY A 167 21.76 30.70 -4.17
N LEU A 168 21.79 29.82 -5.17
CA LEU A 168 20.79 28.75 -5.38
C LEU A 168 21.26 27.36 -4.93
N GLN A 169 22.57 27.12 -4.86
CA GLN A 169 23.10 25.85 -4.37
C GLN A 169 22.69 25.63 -2.90
N GLY A 170 22.19 24.43 -2.59
CA GLY A 170 21.64 24.05 -1.29
C GLY A 170 20.22 24.57 -1.02
N LYS A 171 19.57 25.25 -1.98
CA LYS A 171 18.20 25.76 -1.84
C LYS A 171 17.22 24.99 -2.70
N ASP A 172 15.96 25.00 -2.28
CA ASP A 172 14.84 24.47 -3.04
C ASP A 172 14.60 25.31 -4.31
N VAL A 173 14.81 24.70 -5.47
CA VAL A 173 14.65 25.35 -6.77
C VAL A 173 13.18 25.59 -7.12
N VAL A 174 12.27 24.79 -6.56
CA VAL A 174 10.83 24.99 -6.72
C VAL A 174 10.40 26.21 -5.95
N GLN A 175 10.82 26.32 -4.69
CA GLN A 175 10.49 27.49 -3.88
C GLN A 175 11.11 28.76 -4.50
N ALA A 176 12.35 28.69 -4.98
CA ALA A 176 12.98 29.82 -5.67
C ALA A 176 12.21 30.26 -6.92
N LEU A 177 11.66 29.30 -7.68
CA LEU A 177 10.80 29.56 -8.84
C LEU A 177 9.44 30.14 -8.42
N ARG A 178 8.80 29.58 -7.38
CA ARG A 178 7.55 30.10 -6.80
C ARG A 178 7.71 31.55 -6.34
N ASP A 179 8.82 31.86 -5.65
CA ASP A 179 9.13 33.22 -5.21
C ASP A 179 9.36 34.16 -6.41
N ALA A 180 10.01 33.69 -7.48
CA ALA A 180 10.21 34.48 -8.70
C ALA A 180 8.89 34.76 -9.43
N ILE A 181 8.00 33.77 -9.51
CA ILE A 181 6.63 33.92 -10.03
C ILE A 181 5.87 34.95 -9.19
N GLY A 182 5.91 34.82 -7.86
CA GLY A 182 5.24 35.73 -6.93
C GLY A 182 5.72 37.19 -7.05
N ARG A 183 7.02 37.42 -7.23
CA ARG A 183 7.58 38.77 -7.45
C ARG A 183 7.16 39.40 -8.77
N THR A 184 7.02 38.60 -9.82
CA THR A 184 6.68 39.10 -11.17
C THR A 184 5.20 39.53 -11.24
N GLY A 185 4.33 38.95 -10.40
CA GLY A 185 2.90 39.24 -10.39
C GLY A 185 2.16 38.70 -11.62
N GLY A 186 0.83 38.69 -11.59
CA GLY A 186 -0.01 38.31 -12.75
C GLY A 186 -0.18 36.79 -13.01
N MET A 187 0.46 35.92 -12.23
CA MET A 187 0.39 34.46 -12.40
C MET A 187 -0.20 33.74 -11.18
N ASN A 188 -1.06 32.76 -11.42
CA ASN A 188 -1.50 31.79 -10.42
C ASN A 188 -1.18 30.38 -10.96
N THR A 189 0.05 29.93 -10.72
CA THR A 189 0.61 28.67 -11.24
C THR A 189 1.15 27.82 -10.10
N GLU A 190 0.69 26.57 -10.05
CA GLU A 190 1.16 25.57 -9.10
C GLU A 190 2.27 24.72 -9.75
N VAL A 191 3.45 24.70 -9.13
CA VAL A 191 4.55 23.82 -9.56
C VAL A 191 4.32 22.45 -8.94
N LEU A 192 4.01 21.46 -9.78
CA LEU A 192 3.61 20.12 -9.36
C LEU A 192 4.72 19.07 -9.44
N ALA A 193 5.73 19.32 -10.28
CA ALA A 193 6.83 18.39 -10.45
C ALA A 193 8.11 19.09 -10.90
N VAL A 194 9.24 18.67 -10.34
CA VAL A 194 10.59 18.88 -10.88
C VAL A 194 11.15 17.54 -11.31
N VAL A 195 11.68 17.48 -12.53
CA VAL A 195 12.26 16.25 -13.07
C VAL A 195 13.59 16.51 -13.75
N ASN A 196 14.49 15.54 -13.67
CA ASN A 196 15.71 15.54 -14.47
C ASN A 196 15.38 15.21 -15.94
N ASP A 197 16.19 15.69 -16.89
CA ASP A 197 15.99 15.42 -18.31
C ASP A 197 16.06 13.93 -18.65
N THR A 198 16.89 13.13 -17.99
CA THR A 198 16.89 11.67 -18.18
C THR A 198 15.54 11.05 -17.84
N VAL A 199 14.94 11.45 -16.71
CA VAL A 199 13.64 10.94 -16.24
C VAL A 199 12.58 11.30 -17.26
N ALA A 200 12.59 12.54 -17.73
CA ALA A 200 11.64 13.01 -18.72
C ALA A 200 11.81 12.30 -20.07
N THR A 201 13.05 12.04 -20.53
CA THR A 201 13.32 11.23 -21.73
C THR A 201 12.80 9.80 -21.56
N MET A 202 13.02 9.16 -20.40
CA MET A 202 12.49 7.83 -20.12
C MET A 202 10.96 7.80 -20.21
N MET A 203 10.29 8.80 -19.62
CA MET A 203 8.83 8.90 -19.59
C MET A 203 8.24 9.18 -20.97
N THR A 204 8.92 10.02 -21.77
CA THR A 204 8.56 10.28 -23.16
C THR A 204 8.56 9.00 -23.99
N CYS A 205 9.65 8.24 -23.93
CA CYS A 205 9.77 6.98 -24.67
C CYS A 205 8.87 5.89 -24.07
N GLY A 206 8.64 5.89 -22.75
CA GLY A 206 7.77 4.94 -22.04
C GLY A 206 6.30 5.05 -22.43
N PHE A 207 5.85 6.26 -22.79
CA PHE A 207 4.51 6.48 -23.33
C PHE A 207 4.28 5.75 -24.66
N GLU A 208 5.34 5.62 -25.48
CA GLU A 208 5.26 4.98 -26.80
C GLU A 208 5.64 3.48 -26.74
N ASP A 209 6.56 3.13 -25.84
CA ASP A 209 7.06 1.77 -25.64
C ASP A 209 7.07 1.40 -24.15
N LYS A 210 6.13 0.53 -23.75
CA LYS A 210 5.97 0.05 -22.37
C LYS A 210 7.19 -0.70 -21.82
N TYR A 211 8.16 -1.08 -22.67
CA TYR A 211 9.42 -1.70 -22.24
C TYR A 211 10.51 -0.68 -21.88
N CYS A 212 10.22 0.63 -21.96
CA CYS A 212 11.19 1.67 -21.62
C CYS A 212 11.41 1.76 -20.12
N GLU A 213 12.64 1.49 -19.66
CA GLU A 213 12.97 1.54 -18.22
C GLU A 213 14.30 2.26 -17.95
N VAL A 214 14.89 2.85 -18.98
CA VAL A 214 16.14 3.62 -18.90
C VAL A 214 15.98 4.90 -19.72
N GLY A 215 16.32 6.04 -19.12
CA GLY A 215 16.49 7.31 -19.81
C GLY A 215 17.97 7.66 -19.91
N LEU A 216 18.43 7.99 -21.10
CA LEU A 216 19.84 8.26 -21.40
C LEU A 216 19.99 9.62 -22.09
N ILE A 217 20.85 10.46 -21.52
CA ILE A 217 21.25 11.75 -22.11
C ILE A 217 22.71 11.71 -22.54
N ILE A 218 22.96 11.99 -23.83
CA ILE A 218 24.29 12.18 -24.41
C ILE A 218 24.27 13.43 -25.29
N GLY A 219 24.45 14.58 -24.64
CA GLY A 219 24.36 15.92 -25.25
C GLY A 219 25.47 16.83 -24.76
N THR A 220 25.13 18.05 -24.32
CA THR A 220 26.07 18.96 -23.65
C THR A 220 26.67 18.31 -22.41
N GLY A 221 25.82 17.68 -21.59
CA GLY A 221 26.23 16.78 -20.52
C GLY A 221 25.96 15.32 -20.86
N THR A 222 26.25 14.42 -19.93
CA THR A 222 25.77 13.04 -20.00
C THR A 222 25.24 12.56 -18.67
N ASN A 223 24.09 11.89 -18.69
CA ASN A 223 23.47 11.30 -17.51
C ASN A 223 22.59 10.10 -17.89
N ALA A 224 22.23 9.28 -16.91
CA ALA A 224 21.23 8.23 -17.07
C ALA A 224 20.33 8.09 -15.83
N CYS A 225 19.09 7.67 -16.04
CA CYS A 225 18.22 7.18 -14.98
C CYS A 225 17.63 5.83 -15.37
N TYR A 226 17.14 5.08 -14.39
CA TYR A 226 16.47 3.80 -14.62
C TYR A 226 15.51 3.43 -13.51
N MET A 227 14.60 2.49 -13.76
CA MET A 227 13.70 1.95 -12.74
C MET A 227 14.43 0.92 -11.83
N GLU A 228 14.66 1.29 -10.57
CA GLU A 228 15.22 0.42 -9.52
C GLU A 228 14.10 -0.10 -8.60
N GLU A 229 14.30 -1.26 -7.99
CA GLU A 229 13.38 -1.83 -7.00
C GLU A 229 13.46 -1.04 -5.69
N LEU A 230 12.31 -0.67 -5.11
CA LEU A 230 12.27 0.24 -3.96
C LEU A 230 13.04 -0.31 -2.74
N ARG A 231 12.98 -1.63 -2.50
CA ARG A 231 13.78 -2.34 -1.48
C ARG A 231 15.31 -2.19 -1.59
N HIS A 232 15.82 -1.66 -2.69
CA HIS A 232 17.25 -1.41 -2.86
C HIS A 232 17.61 0.07 -2.69
N ILE A 233 16.65 0.93 -2.32
CA ILE A 233 16.83 2.37 -2.19
C ILE A 233 16.68 2.74 -0.70
N ASP A 234 17.75 2.58 0.07
CA ASP A 234 17.75 2.82 1.53
C ASP A 234 17.39 4.29 1.88
N LEU A 235 17.53 5.21 0.92
CA LEU A 235 17.27 6.64 1.05
C LEU A 235 15.77 7.00 1.07
N VAL A 236 14.88 6.05 0.75
CA VAL A 236 13.43 6.26 0.71
C VAL A 236 12.75 5.21 1.58
N GLN A 237 11.81 5.64 2.44
CA GLN A 237 11.01 4.70 3.19
C GLN A 237 10.07 3.91 2.27
N GLY A 238 10.14 2.58 2.40
CA GLY A 238 9.33 1.62 1.64
C GLY A 238 10.20 0.57 0.96
N ASP A 239 9.66 -0.63 0.77
CA ASP A 239 10.36 -1.79 0.21
C ASP A 239 9.66 -2.39 -1.03
N GLU A 240 8.51 -1.85 -1.41
CA GLU A 240 7.67 -2.42 -2.47
C GLU A 240 7.49 -1.48 -3.69
N GLY A 241 7.46 -2.10 -4.88
CA GLY A 241 7.36 -1.37 -6.14
C GLY A 241 8.73 -0.93 -6.66
N ARG A 242 8.72 0.05 -7.55
CA ARG A 242 9.93 0.57 -8.19
C ARG A 242 9.93 2.08 -8.10
N MET A 243 11.12 2.66 -8.17
CA MET A 243 11.29 4.09 -8.33
C MET A 243 12.35 4.35 -9.38
N CYS A 244 12.12 5.34 -10.22
CA CYS A 244 13.15 5.84 -11.11
C CYS A 244 14.26 6.47 -10.25
N VAL A 245 15.49 6.04 -10.47
CA VAL A 245 16.68 6.58 -9.81
C VAL A 245 17.50 7.32 -10.86
N ASN A 246 17.80 8.58 -10.57
CA ASN A 246 18.73 9.38 -11.35
C ASN A 246 20.16 9.08 -10.88
N THR A 247 20.98 8.49 -11.75
CA THR A 247 22.32 8.05 -11.35
C THR A 247 23.27 9.20 -11.05
N GLU A 248 23.11 10.34 -11.74
CA GLU A 248 24.12 11.40 -11.81
C GLU A 248 25.51 10.85 -12.15
N TRP A 249 25.57 9.95 -13.14
CA TRP A 249 26.79 9.22 -13.48
C TRP A 249 27.95 10.09 -13.97
N GLY A 250 27.71 11.38 -14.23
CA GLY A 250 28.71 12.31 -14.72
C GLY A 250 29.86 12.46 -13.74
N ALA A 251 29.57 12.32 -12.43
CA ALA A 251 30.53 12.36 -11.33
C ALA A 251 31.31 11.05 -11.12
N PHE A 252 31.06 10.00 -11.91
CA PHE A 252 31.79 8.75 -11.77
C PHE A 252 33.31 8.98 -11.93
N GLY A 253 34.10 8.52 -10.96
CA GLY A 253 35.55 8.73 -10.94
C GLY A 253 36.00 10.02 -10.24
N ASP A 254 35.10 10.88 -9.75
CA ASP A 254 35.44 12.05 -8.92
C ASP A 254 36.17 11.65 -7.62
N ASP A 255 36.01 10.41 -7.17
CA ASP A 255 36.68 9.82 -6.00
C ASP A 255 37.95 9.02 -6.37
N GLY A 256 38.37 9.06 -7.63
CA GLY A 256 39.54 8.33 -8.12
C GLY A 256 39.26 6.93 -8.66
N ALA A 257 38.01 6.46 -8.67
CA ALA A 257 37.67 5.13 -9.19
C ALA A 257 38.08 4.89 -10.67
N LEU A 258 38.31 5.96 -11.43
CA LEU A 258 38.73 5.92 -12.84
C LEU A 258 40.17 6.38 -13.08
N SER A 259 41.00 6.56 -12.05
CA SER A 259 42.35 7.13 -12.19
C SER A 259 43.23 6.44 -13.25
N ASP A 260 43.08 5.12 -13.42
CA ASP A 260 43.83 4.32 -14.41
C ASP A 260 43.45 4.61 -15.87
N TYR A 261 42.27 5.17 -16.10
CA TYR A 261 41.70 5.45 -17.43
C TYR A 261 41.74 6.94 -17.80
N ILE A 262 42.20 7.80 -16.88
CA ILE A 262 42.33 9.25 -17.07
C ILE A 262 43.71 9.55 -17.67
N THR A 263 43.71 10.18 -18.85
CA THR A 263 44.93 10.56 -19.58
C THR A 263 45.44 11.96 -19.19
N GLU A 264 46.61 12.37 -19.68
CA GLU A 264 47.11 13.74 -19.47
C GLU A 264 46.14 14.80 -20.05
N PHE A 265 45.50 14.49 -21.17
CA PHE A 265 44.54 15.40 -21.83
C PHE A 265 43.27 15.60 -21.00
N ASP A 266 42.81 14.54 -20.33
CA ASP A 266 41.64 14.61 -19.45
C ASP A 266 41.95 15.47 -18.21
N ARG A 267 43.15 15.33 -17.63
CA ARG A 267 43.61 16.16 -16.50
C ARG A 267 43.77 17.63 -16.87
N GLU A 268 44.33 17.92 -18.05
CA GLU A 268 44.48 19.29 -18.53
C GLU A 268 43.12 19.95 -18.78
N LEU A 269 42.19 19.22 -19.41
CA LEU A 269 40.83 19.69 -19.62
C LEU A 269 40.09 19.93 -18.30
N ASP A 270 40.23 19.02 -17.33
CA ASP A 270 39.62 19.12 -16.01
C ASP A 270 40.12 20.34 -15.24
N ALA A 271 41.45 20.53 -15.18
CA ALA A 271 42.08 21.66 -14.49
C ALA A 271 41.62 23.01 -15.06
N ALA A 272 41.35 23.07 -16.37
CA ALA A 272 40.88 24.27 -17.06
C ALA A 272 39.34 24.39 -17.11
N SER A 273 38.57 23.49 -16.49
CA SER A 273 37.11 23.51 -16.53
C SER A 273 36.50 24.45 -15.49
N ASN A 274 35.18 24.67 -15.56
CA ASN A 274 34.45 25.48 -14.58
C ASN A 274 34.29 24.78 -13.22
N ASN A 275 34.62 23.49 -13.14
CA ASN A 275 34.42 22.62 -12.00
C ASN A 275 35.56 21.57 -11.89
N PRO A 276 36.81 21.98 -11.66
CA PRO A 276 37.95 21.05 -11.55
C PRO A 276 37.73 19.97 -10.49
N GLY A 277 38.15 18.74 -10.78
CA GLY A 277 37.97 17.57 -9.89
C GLY A 277 36.53 17.07 -9.76
N LYS A 278 35.60 17.58 -10.59
CA LYS A 278 34.19 17.19 -10.59
C LYS A 278 33.72 16.77 -11.98
N GLN A 279 32.70 15.93 -12.05
CA GLN A 279 32.11 15.47 -13.32
C GLN A 279 33.15 14.81 -14.25
N ILE A 280 34.07 14.02 -13.69
CA ILE A 280 35.21 13.45 -14.43
C ILE A 280 34.75 12.54 -15.57
N PHE A 281 33.79 11.66 -15.33
CA PHE A 281 33.23 10.80 -16.38
C PHE A 281 32.51 11.60 -17.47
N GLU A 282 31.75 12.63 -17.09
CA GLU A 282 31.08 13.52 -18.05
C GLU A 282 32.10 14.20 -18.99
N LYS A 283 33.24 14.66 -18.44
CA LYS A 283 34.31 15.32 -19.21
C LYS A 283 34.96 14.42 -20.26
N MET A 284 34.98 13.11 -20.04
CA MET A 284 35.50 12.13 -21.00
C MET A 284 34.46 11.73 -22.07
N VAL A 285 33.18 12.05 -21.86
CA VAL A 285 32.07 11.51 -22.67
C VAL A 285 31.30 12.60 -23.42
N SER A 286 30.90 13.69 -22.77
CA SER A 286 29.86 14.57 -23.28
C SER A 286 30.32 15.53 -24.37
N GLY A 287 29.35 16.01 -25.15
CA GLY A 287 29.59 16.90 -26.29
C GLY A 287 30.08 18.29 -25.91
N MET A 288 30.09 18.70 -24.64
CA MET A 288 30.75 19.95 -24.23
C MET A 288 32.28 19.85 -24.30
N TYR A 289 32.83 18.64 -24.16
CA TYR A 289 34.27 18.44 -23.92
C TYR A 289 35.01 17.73 -25.06
N LEU A 290 34.32 16.94 -25.91
CA LEU A 290 34.98 16.17 -26.97
C LEU A 290 35.80 17.03 -27.94
N GLY A 291 35.27 18.18 -28.39
CA GLY A 291 36.01 19.09 -29.26
C GLY A 291 37.30 19.60 -28.63
N GLU A 292 37.27 19.90 -27.33
CA GLU A 292 38.44 20.40 -26.60
C GLU A 292 39.47 19.30 -26.36
N LEU A 293 39.05 18.06 -26.07
CA LEU A 293 39.96 16.90 -26.02
C LEU A 293 40.70 16.71 -27.34
N VAL A 294 39.98 16.78 -28.47
CA VAL A 294 40.62 16.71 -29.79
C VAL A 294 41.61 17.85 -29.99
N ARG A 295 41.25 19.09 -29.61
CA ARG A 295 42.17 20.25 -29.70
C ARG A 295 43.45 20.00 -28.91
N LEU A 296 43.35 19.54 -27.66
CA LEU A 296 44.48 19.30 -26.77
C LEU A 296 45.43 18.24 -27.32
N VAL A 297 44.88 17.14 -27.84
CA VAL A 297 45.67 16.09 -28.50
C VAL A 297 46.39 16.65 -29.72
N VAL A 298 45.67 17.35 -30.60
CA VAL A 298 46.25 17.93 -31.83
C VAL A 298 47.32 18.97 -31.51
N LEU A 299 47.10 19.81 -30.49
CA LEU A 299 48.07 20.80 -30.00
C LEU A 299 49.35 20.13 -29.49
N LYS A 300 49.22 19.08 -28.68
CA LYS A 300 50.38 18.33 -28.15
C LYS A 300 51.14 17.64 -29.26
N MET A 301 50.45 16.96 -30.18
CA MET A 301 51.08 16.31 -31.32
C MET A 301 51.79 17.30 -32.25
N ALA A 302 51.21 18.48 -32.48
CA ALA A 302 51.85 19.57 -33.23
C ALA A 302 53.11 20.08 -32.50
N THR A 303 53.03 20.30 -31.19
CA THR A 303 54.18 20.75 -30.37
C THR A 303 55.33 19.74 -30.37
N LEU A 304 55.03 18.45 -30.46
CA LEU A 304 56.02 17.37 -30.57
C LEU A 304 56.53 17.14 -32.01
N GLY A 305 56.11 17.95 -32.99
CA GLY A 305 56.52 17.82 -34.39
C GLY A 305 55.87 16.66 -35.14
N LEU A 306 54.86 16.00 -34.56
CA LEU A 306 54.17 14.86 -35.16
C LEU A 306 53.10 15.28 -36.19
N LEU A 307 52.60 16.50 -36.07
CA LEU A 307 51.67 17.14 -37.00
C LEU A 307 52.23 18.48 -37.49
N PHE A 308 51.83 18.90 -38.68
CA PHE A 308 52.08 20.24 -39.24
C PHE A 308 53.57 20.66 -39.26
N ALA A 309 54.48 19.68 -39.33
CA ALA A 309 55.93 19.89 -39.24
C ALA A 309 56.38 20.70 -38.00
N GLY A 310 55.65 20.61 -36.89
CA GLY A 310 55.95 21.34 -35.65
C GLY A 310 55.30 22.72 -35.55
N HIS A 311 54.60 23.18 -36.59
CA HIS A 311 53.93 24.47 -36.56
C HIS A 311 52.68 24.46 -35.68
N VAL A 312 52.58 25.43 -34.76
CA VAL A 312 51.44 25.62 -33.86
C VAL A 312 50.90 27.03 -34.05
N SER A 313 49.71 27.15 -34.64
CA SER A 313 49.04 28.44 -34.83
C SER A 313 48.48 29.02 -33.53
N ASN A 314 48.26 30.34 -33.50
CA ASN A 314 47.62 31.00 -32.36
C ASN A 314 46.19 30.50 -32.15
N ALA A 315 45.43 30.26 -33.22
CA ALA A 315 44.08 29.74 -33.14
C ALA A 315 44.03 28.34 -32.47
N LEU A 316 44.98 27.46 -32.76
CA LEU A 316 45.04 26.13 -32.14
C LEU A 316 45.30 26.17 -30.62
N ARG A 317 45.94 27.24 -30.12
CA ARG A 317 46.20 27.44 -28.68
C ARG A 317 44.96 27.90 -27.90
N ILE A 318 43.94 28.42 -28.57
CA ILE A 318 42.76 29.00 -27.92
C ILE A 318 41.73 27.88 -27.62
N LYS A 319 41.40 27.72 -26.34
CA LYS A 319 40.34 26.81 -25.85
C LYS A 319 39.03 27.00 -26.61
N GLY A 320 38.38 25.91 -27.00
CA GLY A 320 37.06 25.91 -27.62
C GLY A 320 37.04 26.22 -29.13
N LYS A 321 38.19 26.45 -29.78
CA LYS A 321 38.25 26.64 -31.24
C LYS A 321 37.94 25.38 -32.04
N VAL A 322 38.16 24.20 -31.46
CA VAL A 322 37.65 22.92 -32.00
C VAL A 322 36.41 22.54 -31.19
N THR A 323 35.27 22.46 -31.86
CA THR A 323 33.98 22.14 -31.25
C THR A 323 33.58 20.70 -31.53
N THR A 324 32.63 20.16 -30.77
CA THR A 324 32.08 18.83 -31.05
C THR A 324 31.32 18.76 -32.39
N ALA A 325 30.83 19.90 -32.90
CA ALA A 325 30.30 19.97 -34.26
C ALA A 325 31.41 19.72 -35.31
N HIS A 326 32.62 20.22 -35.07
CA HIS A 326 33.78 19.91 -35.90
C HIS A 326 34.15 18.42 -35.83
N VAL A 327 34.13 17.80 -34.64
CA VAL A 327 34.33 16.35 -34.46
C VAL A 327 33.33 15.55 -35.30
N ALA A 328 32.04 15.88 -35.22
CA ALA A 328 31.00 15.24 -36.02
C ALA A 328 31.22 15.42 -37.54
N ALA A 329 31.59 16.63 -37.97
CA ALA A 329 31.86 16.94 -39.37
C ALA A 329 33.09 16.18 -39.92
N MET A 330 34.15 16.02 -39.13
CA MET A 330 35.34 15.25 -39.51
C MET A 330 35.01 13.76 -39.70
N GLU A 331 33.98 13.23 -39.04
CA GLU A 331 33.58 11.82 -39.10
C GLU A 331 32.42 11.53 -40.07
N GLU A 332 32.04 12.50 -40.90
CA GLU A 332 31.12 12.28 -42.01
C GLU A 332 31.68 11.31 -43.04
N TYR A 333 30.84 10.36 -43.49
CA TYR A 333 31.28 9.26 -44.36
C TYR A 333 31.86 9.73 -45.71
N LYS A 334 31.27 10.75 -46.33
CA LYS A 334 31.66 11.23 -47.66
C LYS A 334 32.68 12.38 -47.61
N ASN A 335 32.47 13.33 -46.70
CA ASN A 335 33.17 14.61 -46.71
C ASN A 335 34.14 14.79 -45.53
N GLY A 336 34.34 13.78 -44.68
CA GLY A 336 35.07 13.91 -43.43
C GLY A 336 36.50 14.46 -43.58
N LEU A 337 37.27 13.99 -44.58
CA LEU A 337 38.63 14.50 -44.83
C LEU A 337 38.64 15.94 -45.34
N GLU A 338 37.68 16.32 -46.19
CA GLU A 338 37.54 17.68 -46.70
C GLU A 338 37.10 18.65 -45.58
N ASN A 339 36.16 18.22 -44.73
CA ASN A 339 35.75 18.94 -43.54
C ASN A 339 36.94 19.12 -42.57
N THR A 340 37.78 18.08 -42.41
CA THR A 340 39.00 18.13 -41.60
C THR A 340 39.99 19.15 -42.16
N ARG A 341 40.23 19.14 -43.47
CA ARG A 341 41.09 20.13 -44.14
C ARG A 341 40.57 21.55 -43.92
N ARG A 342 39.28 21.79 -44.16
CA ARG A 342 38.65 23.10 -43.98
C ARG A 342 38.75 23.62 -42.55
N LEU A 343 38.51 22.75 -41.57
CA LEU A 343 38.69 23.07 -40.15
C LEU A 343 40.12 23.52 -39.86
N LEU A 344 41.11 22.71 -40.27
CA LEU A 344 42.52 22.97 -40.01
C LEU A 344 42.99 24.26 -40.69
N THR A 345 42.58 24.50 -41.94
CA THR A 345 42.83 25.79 -42.61
C THR A 345 42.19 26.96 -41.85
N GLY A 346 40.98 26.78 -41.32
CA GLY A 346 40.31 27.78 -40.48
C GLY A 346 40.95 28.01 -39.09
N LEU A 347 41.94 27.19 -38.72
CA LEU A 347 42.80 27.39 -37.56
C LEU A 347 44.15 28.01 -37.96
N ASP A 348 44.25 28.64 -39.13
CA ASP A 348 45.48 29.25 -39.66
C ASP A 348 46.63 28.25 -39.81
N LEU A 349 46.32 27.00 -40.17
CA LEU A 349 47.30 25.95 -40.47
C LEU A 349 47.31 25.64 -41.98
N THR A 350 48.43 25.11 -42.47
CA THR A 350 48.56 24.59 -43.84
C THR A 350 48.72 23.06 -43.80
N PRO A 351 47.63 22.29 -43.62
CA PRO A 351 47.71 20.85 -43.35
C PRO A 351 48.08 20.04 -44.59
N SER A 352 48.95 19.04 -44.45
CA SER A 352 49.13 18.02 -45.49
C SER A 352 47.95 17.04 -45.53
N LEU A 353 47.88 16.20 -46.58
CA LEU A 353 46.89 15.12 -46.62
C LEU A 353 47.04 14.16 -45.42
N ASP A 354 48.28 13.82 -45.07
CA ASP A 354 48.56 12.97 -43.92
C ASP A 354 48.20 13.64 -42.58
N ASP A 355 48.33 14.96 -42.46
CA ASP A 355 47.86 15.68 -41.28
C ASP A 355 46.34 15.60 -41.16
N CYS A 356 45.60 15.75 -42.27
CA CYS A 356 44.15 15.62 -42.29
C CYS A 356 43.71 14.21 -41.87
N ILE A 357 44.37 13.17 -42.41
CA ILE A 357 44.10 11.77 -42.04
C ILE A 357 44.39 11.53 -40.55
N ALA A 358 45.51 12.05 -40.04
CA ALA A 358 45.89 11.89 -38.65
C ALA A 358 44.90 12.58 -37.70
N VAL A 359 44.51 13.83 -37.97
CA VAL A 359 43.54 14.58 -37.15
C VAL A 359 42.15 13.95 -37.19
N GLN A 360 41.70 13.47 -38.36
CA GLN A 360 40.45 12.72 -38.46
C GLN A 360 40.49 11.43 -37.63
N HIS A 361 41.64 10.75 -37.59
CA HIS A 361 41.83 9.55 -36.78
C HIS A 361 41.87 9.87 -35.27
N VAL A 362 42.49 10.98 -34.86
CA VAL A 362 42.39 11.50 -33.48
C VAL A 362 40.93 11.75 -33.09
N SER A 363 40.17 12.43 -33.94
CA SER A 363 38.72 12.65 -33.74
C SER A 363 37.99 11.34 -33.51
N THR A 364 38.27 10.35 -34.37
CA THR A 364 37.68 9.01 -34.29
C THR A 364 38.00 8.33 -32.96
N ILE A 365 39.25 8.35 -32.51
CA ILE A 365 39.65 7.72 -31.24
C ILE A 365 38.93 8.38 -30.05
N VAL A 366 38.90 9.71 -30.01
CA VAL A 366 38.26 10.47 -28.91
C VAL A 366 36.75 10.21 -28.86
N SER A 367 36.05 10.29 -29.99
CA SER A 367 34.61 10.06 -30.04
C SER A 367 34.25 8.58 -29.82
N PHE A 368 35.09 7.64 -30.29
CA PHE A 368 34.93 6.21 -30.04
C PHE A 368 35.11 5.87 -28.56
N ARG A 369 36.14 6.41 -27.90
CA ARG A 369 36.35 6.27 -26.45
C ARG A 369 35.14 6.76 -25.67
N SER A 370 34.61 7.93 -26.02
CA SER A 370 33.38 8.45 -25.40
C SER A 370 32.20 7.49 -25.54
N SER A 371 31.95 6.97 -26.75
CA SER A 371 30.87 6.01 -26.98
C SER A 371 31.06 4.69 -26.24
N ASN A 372 32.31 4.24 -26.07
CA ASN A 372 32.65 3.02 -25.32
C ASN A 372 32.42 3.21 -23.81
N LEU A 373 32.83 4.35 -23.26
CA LEU A 373 32.63 4.68 -21.85
C LEU A 373 31.14 4.77 -21.51
N ALA A 374 30.35 5.49 -22.32
CA ALA A 374 28.90 5.55 -22.18
C ALA A 374 28.25 4.17 -22.29
N ALA A 375 28.72 3.32 -23.21
CA ALA A 375 28.26 1.94 -23.34
C ALA A 375 28.59 1.08 -22.11
N ALA A 376 29.76 1.26 -21.48
CA ALA A 376 30.13 0.55 -20.26
C ALA A 376 29.24 0.95 -19.07
N GLY A 377 28.97 2.26 -18.89
CA GLY A 377 28.04 2.75 -17.87
C GLY A 377 26.61 2.23 -18.09
N LEU A 378 26.12 2.24 -19.34
CA LEU A 378 24.81 1.68 -19.66
C LEU A 378 24.76 0.16 -19.43
N ALA A 379 25.82 -0.57 -19.78
CA ALA A 379 25.90 -2.01 -19.54
C ALA A 379 25.80 -2.34 -18.05
N ALA A 380 26.40 -1.53 -17.17
CA ALA A 380 26.29 -1.70 -15.73
C ALA A 380 24.84 -1.52 -15.22
N ILE A 381 24.12 -0.51 -15.71
CA ILE A 381 22.69 -0.30 -15.41
C ILE A 381 21.84 -1.48 -15.88
N LEU A 382 22.03 -1.93 -17.12
CA LEU A 382 21.27 -3.05 -17.68
C LEU A 382 21.55 -4.36 -16.94
N THR A 383 22.81 -4.58 -16.54
CA THR A 383 23.21 -5.73 -15.71
C THR A 383 22.54 -5.67 -14.33
N ARG A 384 22.44 -4.48 -13.73
CA ARG A 384 21.74 -4.27 -12.45
C ARG A 384 20.26 -4.64 -12.56
N ILE A 385 19.56 -4.13 -13.59
CA ILE A 385 18.15 -4.46 -13.85
C ILE A 385 17.96 -5.98 -14.02
N LYS A 386 18.83 -6.61 -14.81
CA LYS A 386 18.84 -8.07 -15.04
C LYS A 386 18.96 -8.84 -13.73
N GLN A 387 19.91 -8.46 -12.87
CA GLN A 387 20.16 -9.10 -11.57
C GLN A 387 18.97 -8.94 -10.63
N ASN A 388 18.42 -7.73 -10.52
CA ASN A 388 17.27 -7.43 -9.67
C ASN A 388 16.06 -8.31 -10.00
N ARG A 389 15.85 -8.59 -11.29
CA ARG A 389 14.72 -9.41 -11.78
C ARG A 389 15.04 -10.88 -11.97
N LYS A 390 16.28 -11.30 -11.68
CA LYS A 390 16.76 -12.68 -11.86
C LYS A 390 16.49 -13.21 -13.27
N TRP A 391 16.58 -12.34 -14.28
CA TRP A 391 16.29 -12.69 -15.67
C TRP A 391 17.53 -13.33 -16.34
N ARG A 392 17.31 -14.43 -17.07
CA ARG A 392 18.37 -15.04 -17.90
C ARG A 392 18.59 -14.25 -19.18
N THR A 393 17.49 -13.90 -19.86
CA THR A 393 17.42 -13.06 -21.07
C THR A 393 16.24 -12.13 -20.94
N PHE A 394 16.33 -10.90 -21.44
CA PHE A 394 15.21 -9.96 -21.40
C PHE A 394 15.28 -8.92 -22.51
N ARG A 395 14.13 -8.30 -22.78
CA ARG A 395 13.99 -7.17 -23.69
C ARG A 395 13.76 -5.90 -22.88
N ILE A 396 14.43 -4.84 -23.29
CA ILE A 396 14.33 -3.53 -22.64
C ILE A 396 14.51 -2.42 -23.67
N THR A 397 13.81 -1.32 -23.45
CA THR A 397 13.95 -0.10 -24.25
C THR A 397 14.72 0.94 -23.45
N VAL A 398 15.69 1.59 -24.11
CA VAL A 398 16.45 2.74 -23.61
C VAL A 398 15.97 3.96 -24.41
N GLY A 399 15.31 4.89 -23.73
CA GLY A 399 14.97 6.19 -24.29
C GLY A 399 16.20 7.07 -24.32
N VAL A 400 16.54 7.62 -25.48
CA VAL A 400 17.77 8.41 -25.68
C VAL A 400 17.44 9.82 -26.16
N ASP A 401 18.12 10.81 -25.59
CA ASP A 401 18.17 12.17 -26.09
C ASP A 401 19.59 12.76 -25.95
N GLY A 402 19.81 13.93 -26.53
CA GLY A 402 21.07 14.67 -26.47
C GLY A 402 21.64 14.96 -27.86
N THR A 403 22.23 16.15 -27.97
CA THR A 403 22.75 16.69 -29.23
C THR A 403 23.85 15.83 -29.85
N LEU A 404 24.84 15.40 -29.05
CA LEU A 404 25.94 14.56 -29.53
C LEU A 404 25.44 13.25 -30.14
N TYR A 405 24.51 12.56 -29.46
CA TYR A 405 23.93 11.33 -29.99
C TYR A 405 23.10 11.58 -31.26
N LYS A 406 22.34 12.68 -31.33
CA LYS A 406 21.50 13.04 -32.48
C LYS A 406 22.31 13.46 -33.72
N THR A 407 23.39 14.22 -33.55
CA THR A 407 24.09 14.88 -34.67
C THR A 407 25.35 14.16 -35.12
N HIS A 408 25.99 13.35 -34.27
CA HIS A 408 27.24 12.70 -34.64
C HIS A 408 27.01 11.45 -35.49
N PRO A 409 27.56 11.35 -36.72
CA PRO A 409 27.15 10.37 -37.72
C PRO A 409 27.44 8.91 -37.33
N GLN A 410 28.46 8.69 -36.49
CA GLN A 410 28.91 7.35 -36.09
C GLN A 410 28.58 6.98 -34.64
N TYR A 411 28.18 7.94 -33.80
CA TYR A 411 28.17 7.74 -32.34
C TYR A 411 27.10 6.73 -31.89
N PRO A 412 25.82 6.83 -32.32
CA PRO A 412 24.79 5.86 -31.94
C PRO A 412 25.17 4.43 -32.36
N LYS A 413 25.68 4.26 -33.58
CA LYS A 413 26.06 2.95 -34.12
C LYS A 413 27.15 2.29 -33.28
N ARG A 414 28.16 3.06 -32.85
CA ARG A 414 29.27 2.58 -32.01
C ARG A 414 28.78 2.19 -30.62
N LEU A 415 28.04 3.08 -29.95
CA LEU A 415 27.45 2.81 -28.64
C LEU A 415 26.59 1.54 -28.66
N HIS A 416 25.66 1.43 -29.61
CA HIS A 416 24.80 0.24 -29.73
C HIS A 416 25.59 -1.04 -29.94
N LYS A 417 26.63 -1.00 -30.78
CA LYS A 417 27.48 -2.16 -31.07
C LYS A 417 28.22 -2.62 -29.81
N VAL A 418 28.73 -1.70 -29.01
CA VAL A 418 29.47 -2.01 -27.78
C VAL A 418 28.53 -2.56 -26.71
N VAL A 419 27.37 -1.94 -26.48
CA VAL A 419 26.37 -2.43 -25.51
C VAL A 419 25.96 -3.88 -25.83
N ARG A 420 25.65 -4.17 -27.10
CA ARG A 420 25.29 -5.52 -27.53
C ARG A 420 26.43 -6.53 -27.44
N ARG A 421 27.68 -6.06 -27.52
CA ARG A 421 28.87 -6.90 -27.36
C ARG A 421 29.13 -7.23 -25.89
N LEU A 422 28.96 -6.26 -25.00
CA LEU A 422 29.12 -6.44 -23.56
C LEU A 422 27.97 -7.25 -22.94
N LEU A 423 26.75 -7.17 -23.52
CA LEU A 423 25.55 -7.85 -23.03
C LEU A 423 24.82 -8.60 -24.16
N PRO A 424 25.40 -9.67 -24.73
CA PRO A 424 24.80 -10.42 -25.84
C PRO A 424 23.44 -11.06 -25.51
N GLU A 425 23.17 -11.30 -24.23
CA GLU A 425 21.93 -11.89 -23.72
C GLU A 425 20.78 -10.88 -23.51
N CYS A 426 21.04 -9.58 -23.68
CA CYS A 426 20.06 -8.50 -23.50
C CYS A 426 19.60 -7.95 -24.85
N GLN A 427 18.30 -8.02 -25.13
CA GLN A 427 17.71 -7.43 -26.33
C GLN A 427 17.39 -5.95 -26.09
N VAL A 428 18.37 -5.09 -26.34
CA VAL A 428 18.26 -3.64 -26.13
C VAL A 428 17.72 -2.94 -27.38
N ARG A 429 16.59 -2.26 -27.22
CA ARG A 429 16.04 -1.32 -28.21
C ARG A 429 16.37 0.11 -27.79
N PHE A 430 16.93 0.89 -28.70
CA PHE A 430 17.16 2.32 -28.48
C PHE A 430 16.06 3.10 -29.19
N VAL A 431 15.37 3.99 -28.46
CA VAL A 431 14.30 4.84 -28.99
C VAL A 431 14.70 6.29 -28.78
N LEU A 432 14.66 7.10 -29.84
CA LEU A 432 14.99 8.51 -29.75
C LEU A 432 13.78 9.29 -29.22
N SER A 433 13.99 10.22 -28.29
CA SER A 433 12.95 11.18 -27.92
C SER A 433 12.88 12.30 -28.97
N ASP A 434 11.88 12.24 -29.84
CA ASP A 434 11.67 13.23 -30.91
C ASP A 434 11.22 14.61 -30.39
N SER A 435 10.51 14.63 -29.25
CA SER A 435 9.98 15.85 -28.62
C SER A 435 10.79 16.33 -27.40
N GLY A 436 11.94 15.71 -27.15
CA GLY A 436 12.84 16.08 -26.05
C GLY A 436 12.34 15.65 -24.66
N SER A 437 12.93 16.21 -23.61
CA SER A 437 12.54 16.02 -22.21
C SER A 437 11.16 16.64 -21.88
N SER A 438 10.72 17.63 -22.65
CA SER A 438 9.51 18.40 -22.33
C SER A 438 8.21 17.59 -22.33
N LYS A 439 8.04 16.62 -23.24
CA LYS A 439 6.90 15.69 -23.25
C LYS A 439 6.84 14.89 -21.94
N GLY A 440 7.99 14.41 -21.49
CA GLY A 440 8.14 13.57 -20.32
C GLY A 440 7.79 14.26 -19.03
N ALA A 441 8.16 15.54 -18.87
CA ALA A 441 7.84 16.31 -17.68
C ALA A 441 6.33 16.53 -17.52
N ALA A 442 5.62 16.80 -18.63
CA ALA A 442 4.17 16.83 -18.64
C ALA A 442 3.56 15.48 -18.25
N LEU A 443 4.10 14.37 -18.79
CA LEU A 443 3.63 13.03 -18.46
C LEU A 443 3.87 12.64 -17.00
N VAL A 444 5.01 13.02 -16.41
CA VAL A 444 5.27 12.82 -14.97
C VAL A 444 4.23 13.55 -14.13
N THR A 445 3.95 14.80 -14.50
CA THR A 445 2.94 15.63 -13.81
C THR A 445 1.55 15.02 -13.96
N ALA A 446 1.21 14.50 -15.13
CA ALA A 446 -0.05 13.82 -15.38
C ALA A 446 -0.21 12.54 -14.53
N VAL A 447 0.86 11.73 -14.42
CA VAL A 447 0.88 10.54 -13.54
C VAL A 447 0.71 10.94 -12.08
N ALA A 448 1.42 11.96 -11.61
CA ALA A 448 1.32 12.45 -10.23
C ALA A 448 -0.10 12.95 -9.90
N GLN A 449 -0.69 13.78 -10.77
CA GLN A 449 -2.07 14.24 -10.62
C GLN A 449 -3.08 13.08 -10.62
N ARG A 450 -2.87 12.07 -11.47
CA ARG A 450 -3.73 10.89 -11.53
C ARG A 450 -3.70 10.13 -10.20
N LEU A 451 -2.51 9.86 -9.65
CA LEU A 451 -2.36 9.15 -8.37
C LEU A 451 -2.99 9.94 -7.21
N ALA A 452 -2.78 11.26 -7.17
CA ALA A 452 -3.40 12.13 -6.17
C ALA A 452 -4.94 12.14 -6.29
N SER A 453 -5.46 12.19 -7.52
CA SER A 453 -6.91 12.10 -7.76
C SER A 453 -7.47 10.73 -7.39
N GLN A 454 -6.73 9.65 -7.63
CA GLN A 454 -7.13 8.30 -7.23
C GLN A 454 -7.24 8.19 -5.71
N LYS A 455 -6.21 8.64 -4.98
CA LYS A 455 -6.23 8.65 -3.51
C LYS A 455 -7.39 9.48 -2.97
N ARG A 456 -7.62 10.69 -3.49
CA ARG A 456 -8.77 11.52 -3.09
C ARG A 456 -10.12 10.80 -3.27
N LYS A 457 -10.31 10.11 -4.39
CA LYS A 457 -11.55 9.34 -4.65
C LYS A 457 -11.73 8.15 -3.70
N VAL A 458 -10.63 7.50 -3.32
CA VAL A 458 -10.65 6.45 -2.30
C VAL A 458 -11.02 7.06 -0.95
N ASP A 459 -10.38 8.17 -0.56
CA ASP A 459 -10.66 8.86 0.71
C ASP A 459 -12.10 9.38 0.79
N GLU A 460 -12.65 9.91 -0.32
CA GLU A 460 -14.07 10.29 -0.43
C GLU A 460 -14.99 9.09 -0.15
N THR A 461 -14.70 7.93 -0.73
CA THR A 461 -15.45 6.69 -0.46
C THR A 461 -15.31 6.25 1.01
N LEU A 462 -14.09 6.30 1.57
CA LEU A 462 -13.84 5.89 2.96
C LEU A 462 -14.44 6.86 3.99
N SER A 463 -14.63 8.13 3.63
CA SER A 463 -15.25 9.14 4.50
C SER A 463 -16.67 8.78 4.92
N LEU A 464 -17.39 7.98 4.11
CA LEU A 464 -18.72 7.47 4.44
C LEU A 464 -18.75 6.57 5.68
N PHE A 465 -17.62 5.97 6.05
CA PHE A 465 -17.50 5.13 7.24
C PHE A 465 -17.03 5.91 8.48
N SER A 466 -16.63 7.17 8.32
CA SER A 466 -16.12 7.99 9.42
C SER A 466 -17.28 8.57 10.23
N LEU A 467 -17.33 8.26 11.53
CA LEU A 467 -18.35 8.77 12.44
C LEU A 467 -17.83 9.97 13.25
N SER A 468 -18.57 11.06 13.25
CA SER A 468 -18.31 12.23 14.09
C SER A 468 -18.72 11.95 15.54
N SER A 469 -18.21 12.77 16.47
CA SER A 469 -18.60 12.69 17.88
C SER A 469 -20.11 12.89 18.07
N GLU A 470 -20.71 13.79 17.28
CA GLU A 470 -22.15 14.05 17.30
C GLU A 470 -22.95 12.83 16.82
N GLN A 471 -22.50 12.16 15.76
CA GLN A 471 -23.14 10.95 15.26
C GLN A 471 -23.08 9.82 16.30
N LEU A 472 -21.94 9.65 16.99
CA LEU A 472 -21.81 8.65 18.05
C LEU A 472 -22.71 8.95 19.26
N GLN A 473 -22.83 10.21 19.67
CA GLN A 473 -23.79 10.62 20.71
C GLN A 473 -25.23 10.36 20.28
N LEU A 474 -25.56 10.58 19.00
CA LEU A 474 -26.88 10.30 18.45
C LEU A 474 -27.20 8.80 18.46
N VAL A 475 -26.23 7.94 18.11
CA VAL A 475 -26.37 6.47 18.22
C VAL A 475 -26.61 6.06 19.68
N LYS A 476 -25.83 6.61 20.63
CA LYS A 476 -26.03 6.37 22.07
C LYS A 476 -27.45 6.76 22.50
N ALA A 477 -27.94 7.93 22.09
CA ALA A 477 -29.28 8.41 22.43
C ALA A 477 -30.39 7.53 21.82
N ARG A 478 -30.24 7.12 20.56
CA ARG A 478 -31.18 6.22 19.88
C ARG A 478 -31.21 4.83 20.53
N MET A 479 -30.03 4.29 20.88
CA MET A 479 -29.92 3.05 21.65
C MET A 479 -30.65 3.17 22.99
N ARG A 480 -30.39 4.24 23.76
CA ARG A 480 -31.08 4.51 25.04
C ARG A 480 -32.59 4.53 24.88
N ALA A 481 -33.11 5.26 23.89
CA ALA A 481 -34.54 5.33 23.61
C ALA A 481 -35.14 3.97 23.22
N GLY A 482 -34.42 3.16 22.43
CA GLY A 482 -34.82 1.81 22.06
C GLY A 482 -34.88 0.86 23.25
N LEU A 483 -33.88 0.90 24.15
CA LEU A 483 -33.89 0.11 25.40
C LEU A 483 -35.10 0.46 26.27
N GLU A 484 -35.44 1.74 26.40
CA GLU A 484 -36.61 2.17 27.17
C GLU A 484 -37.93 1.76 26.49
N ALA A 485 -38.02 1.86 25.17
CA ALA A 485 -39.20 1.46 24.41
C ALA A 485 -39.49 -0.03 24.55
N GLY A 486 -38.46 -0.88 24.44
CA GLY A 486 -38.61 -2.33 24.62
C GLY A 486 -39.12 -2.71 26.01
N LEU A 487 -38.60 -2.06 27.07
CA LEU A 487 -39.02 -2.34 28.45
C LEU A 487 -40.47 -1.93 28.76
N ARG A 488 -41.01 -0.92 28.07
CA ARG A 488 -42.40 -0.48 28.24
C ARG A 488 -43.42 -1.49 27.70
N GLY A 489 -43.05 -2.31 26.72
CA GLY A 489 -43.94 -3.30 26.10
C GLY A 489 -45.13 -2.70 25.31
N GLU A 490 -45.12 -1.39 25.07
CA GLU A 490 -46.18 -0.66 24.36
C GLU A 490 -45.84 -0.57 22.85
N GLY A 491 -46.36 -1.51 22.06
CA GLY A 491 -46.22 -1.52 20.60
C GLY A 491 -44.92 -2.16 20.06
N PRO A 492 -44.72 -2.17 18.73
CA PRO A 492 -43.54 -2.76 18.11
C PRO A 492 -42.29 -1.92 18.42
N SER A 493 -41.32 -2.51 19.14
CA SER A 493 -39.99 -1.94 19.37
C SER A 493 -38.94 -2.62 18.48
N GLU A 494 -37.98 -1.83 18.00
CA GLU A 494 -36.75 -2.28 17.31
C GLU A 494 -35.89 -3.15 18.24
N ILE A 495 -35.74 -2.72 19.51
CA ILE A 495 -35.00 -3.42 20.56
C ILE A 495 -35.99 -4.13 21.48
N LYS A 496 -35.86 -5.45 21.63
CA LYS A 496 -36.91 -6.30 22.19
C LYS A 496 -36.93 -6.33 23.72
N MET A 497 -35.78 -6.22 24.38
CA MET A 497 -35.68 -6.23 25.85
C MET A 497 -36.35 -7.46 26.50
N LEU A 498 -35.95 -8.64 26.03
CA LEU A 498 -36.52 -9.94 26.41
C LEU A 498 -36.07 -10.36 27.82
N PRO A 499 -37.01 -10.62 28.76
CA PRO A 499 -36.68 -11.13 30.08
C PRO A 499 -36.08 -12.54 30.03
N SER A 500 -34.97 -12.76 30.73
CA SER A 500 -34.28 -14.06 30.76
C SER A 500 -34.68 -14.98 31.91
N PHE A 501 -35.45 -14.47 32.88
CA PHE A 501 -35.76 -15.14 34.17
C PHE A 501 -34.54 -15.44 35.06
N VAL A 502 -33.35 -14.95 34.70
CA VAL A 502 -32.17 -14.96 35.57
C VAL A 502 -32.21 -13.73 36.48
N SER A 503 -32.50 -13.94 37.76
CA SER A 503 -32.76 -12.87 38.74
C SER A 503 -31.61 -12.58 39.69
N ARG A 504 -30.62 -13.48 39.78
CA ARG A 504 -29.45 -13.37 40.66
C ARG A 504 -28.17 -13.76 39.93
N LEU A 505 -27.08 -13.11 40.30
CA LEU A 505 -25.72 -13.47 39.88
C LEU A 505 -25.21 -14.66 40.71
N PRO A 506 -24.15 -15.35 40.27
CA PRO A 506 -23.53 -16.38 41.07
C PRO A 506 -23.03 -15.83 42.41
N ASP A 507 -23.27 -16.54 43.50
CA ASP A 507 -22.90 -16.13 44.86
C ASP A 507 -21.84 -17.03 45.51
N GLY A 508 -21.35 -18.03 44.77
CA GLY A 508 -20.34 -18.99 45.21
C GLY A 508 -20.92 -20.19 45.96
N THR A 509 -22.23 -20.28 46.12
CA THR A 509 -22.89 -21.47 46.70
C THR A 509 -23.08 -22.60 45.69
N GLU A 510 -22.87 -22.33 44.39
CA GLU A 510 -23.04 -23.28 43.30
C GLU A 510 -22.02 -24.42 43.40
N HIS A 511 -22.50 -25.66 43.40
CA HIS A 511 -21.65 -26.83 43.41
C HIS A 511 -22.35 -28.04 42.75
N GLY A 512 -21.58 -28.98 42.23
CA GLY A 512 -22.10 -30.17 41.56
C GLY A 512 -21.80 -30.23 40.07
N LYS A 513 -22.35 -31.26 39.40
CA LYS A 513 -22.14 -31.56 37.98
C LYS A 513 -23.35 -31.19 37.16
N TYR A 514 -23.13 -30.45 36.08
CA TYR A 514 -24.16 -29.92 35.20
C TYR A 514 -23.76 -30.13 33.75
N LEU A 515 -24.74 -30.40 32.90
CA LEU A 515 -24.56 -30.38 31.45
C LEU A 515 -24.85 -28.97 30.91
N ALA A 516 -24.13 -28.57 29.88
CA ALA A 516 -24.40 -27.35 29.15
C ALA A 516 -24.40 -27.62 27.64
N LEU A 517 -25.43 -27.15 26.96
CA LEU A 517 -25.63 -27.27 25.52
C LEU A 517 -25.51 -25.88 24.91
N ASP A 518 -24.64 -25.69 23.93
CA ASP A 518 -24.41 -24.37 23.29
C ASP A 518 -24.66 -24.45 21.79
N LEU A 519 -25.79 -23.84 21.38
CA LEU A 519 -26.23 -23.70 20.00
C LEU A 519 -26.32 -22.21 19.63
N GLY A 520 -25.51 -21.77 18.67
CA GLY A 520 -25.49 -20.37 18.25
C GLY A 520 -24.68 -20.02 17.00
N GLY A 521 -24.09 -21.01 16.35
CA GLY A 521 -23.33 -20.87 15.12
C GLY A 521 -23.24 -22.22 14.41
N THR A 522 -22.25 -22.38 13.52
CA THR A 522 -22.05 -23.64 12.77
C THR A 522 -21.56 -24.82 13.62
N ASN A 523 -21.36 -24.61 14.92
CA ASN A 523 -20.90 -25.62 15.85
C ASN A 523 -21.88 -25.70 17.02
N PHE A 524 -22.31 -26.91 17.35
CA PHE A 524 -23.00 -27.25 18.58
C PHE A 524 -21.96 -27.78 19.59
N LYS A 525 -21.99 -27.32 20.84
CA LYS A 525 -21.09 -27.83 21.88
C LYS A 525 -21.88 -28.47 23.00
N VAL A 526 -21.41 -29.62 23.46
CA VAL A 526 -21.92 -30.30 24.64
C VAL A 526 -20.82 -30.30 25.70
N MET A 527 -21.17 -29.90 26.91
CA MET A 527 -20.24 -29.61 27.99
C MET A 527 -20.70 -30.28 29.29
N LEU A 528 -19.75 -30.82 30.06
CA LEU A 528 -19.93 -31.22 31.45
C LEU A 528 -19.13 -30.25 32.32
N VAL A 529 -19.81 -29.54 33.20
CA VAL A 529 -19.22 -28.56 34.12
C VAL A 529 -19.38 -29.08 35.54
N ASN A 530 -18.29 -29.12 36.29
CA ASN A 530 -18.27 -29.54 37.68
C ASN A 530 -17.78 -28.40 38.58
N PHE A 531 -18.68 -27.82 39.37
CA PHE A 531 -18.37 -26.78 40.35
C PHE A 531 -17.99 -27.42 41.69
N LYS A 532 -16.78 -27.12 42.19
CA LYS A 532 -16.28 -27.67 43.46
C LYS A 532 -16.70 -26.80 44.65
N LYS A 533 -17.03 -27.45 45.77
CA LYS A 533 -17.36 -26.80 47.05
C LYS A 533 -16.07 -26.32 47.74
N GLY A 534 -15.88 -25.02 48.00
CA GLY A 534 -14.72 -24.48 48.74
C GLY A 534 -14.34 -23.02 48.46
N LEU A 535 -13.30 -22.52 49.16
CA LEU A 535 -12.83 -21.12 49.19
C LEU A 535 -12.25 -20.56 47.88
N GLN A 536 -12.04 -21.40 46.85
CA GLN A 536 -11.62 -20.96 45.52
C GLN A 536 -12.65 -21.45 44.50
N GLN A 537 -13.31 -20.49 43.84
CA GLN A 537 -14.19 -20.70 42.68
C GLN A 537 -13.40 -21.47 41.60
N SER A 538 -13.57 -22.79 41.57
CA SER A 538 -12.85 -23.67 40.67
C SER A 538 -13.83 -24.62 39.99
N SER A 539 -13.86 -24.54 38.67
CA SER A 539 -14.66 -25.41 37.80
C SER A 539 -13.77 -26.36 37.02
N GLN A 540 -14.28 -27.56 36.76
CA GLN A 540 -13.71 -28.45 35.74
C GLN A 540 -14.69 -28.54 34.58
N VAL A 541 -14.23 -28.21 33.38
CA VAL A 541 -15.04 -28.20 32.16
C VAL A 541 -14.52 -29.25 31.19
N TYR A 542 -15.38 -30.19 30.79
CA TYR A 542 -15.14 -31.13 29.70
C TYR A 542 -16.10 -30.80 28.56
N HIS A 543 -15.64 -30.84 27.32
CA HIS A 543 -16.50 -30.47 26.19
C HIS A 543 -16.16 -31.24 24.92
N LYS A 544 -17.14 -31.33 24.03
CA LYS A 544 -16.97 -31.82 22.65
C LYS A 544 -17.72 -30.90 21.69
N ILE A 545 -17.09 -30.63 20.55
CA ILE A 545 -17.61 -29.75 19.51
C ILE A 545 -18.13 -30.60 18.35
N TYR A 546 -19.34 -30.31 17.91
CA TYR A 546 -20.02 -30.97 16.80
C TYR A 546 -20.32 -29.95 15.72
N THR A 547 -19.86 -30.20 14.50
CA THR A 547 -20.22 -29.36 13.36
C THR A 547 -21.67 -29.63 12.95
N ILE A 548 -22.41 -28.57 12.64
CA ILE A 548 -23.76 -28.65 12.11
C ILE A 548 -23.67 -28.42 10.59
N PRO A 549 -24.02 -29.42 9.76
CA PRO A 549 -24.09 -29.27 8.31
C PRO A 549 -25.06 -28.16 7.90
N LEU A 550 -24.78 -27.46 6.80
CA LEU A 550 -25.61 -26.36 6.33
C LEU A 550 -27.03 -26.82 5.97
N GLU A 551 -27.14 -28.04 5.46
CA GLU A 551 -28.40 -28.69 5.11
C GLU A 551 -29.29 -28.89 6.34
N ILE A 552 -28.69 -29.13 7.51
CA ILE A 552 -29.40 -29.25 8.79
C ILE A 552 -29.76 -27.86 9.35
N MET A 553 -28.85 -26.89 9.25
CA MET A 553 -29.11 -25.51 9.71
C MET A 553 -30.27 -24.82 8.96
N GLN A 554 -30.54 -25.25 7.73
CA GLN A 554 -31.57 -24.70 6.85
C GLN A 554 -32.64 -25.75 6.46
N GLY A 555 -32.62 -26.91 7.11
CA GLY A 555 -33.52 -28.04 6.85
C GLY A 555 -34.79 -27.98 7.70
N ALA A 556 -35.31 -29.13 8.10
CA ALA A 556 -36.45 -29.19 9.01
C ALA A 556 -36.01 -29.01 10.48
N GLY A 557 -36.85 -28.36 11.28
CA GLY A 557 -36.59 -28.21 12.72
C GLY A 557 -36.40 -29.55 13.43
N GLU A 558 -37.18 -30.56 13.07
CA GLU A 558 -37.03 -31.93 13.58
C GLU A 558 -35.62 -32.48 13.37
N GLU A 559 -35.07 -32.34 12.15
CA GLU A 559 -33.71 -32.80 11.82
C GLU A 559 -32.63 -32.07 12.62
N LEU A 560 -32.79 -30.76 12.83
CA LEU A 560 -31.88 -29.96 13.64
C LEU A 560 -31.82 -30.43 15.09
N PHE A 561 -32.98 -30.63 15.72
CA PHE A 561 -33.03 -31.06 17.12
C PHE A 561 -32.67 -32.55 17.29
N ASP A 562 -32.95 -33.41 16.30
CA ASP A 562 -32.50 -34.80 16.27
C ASP A 562 -30.97 -34.89 16.16
N HIS A 563 -30.35 -34.00 15.36
CA HIS A 563 -28.89 -33.86 15.32
C HIS A 563 -28.33 -33.40 16.67
N CYS A 564 -28.97 -32.44 17.34
CA CYS A 564 -28.57 -32.00 18.68
C CYS A 564 -28.64 -33.17 19.68
N ALA A 565 -29.74 -33.94 19.69
CA ALA A 565 -29.90 -35.10 20.56
C ALA A 565 -28.87 -36.20 20.27
N GLN A 566 -28.50 -36.43 19.01
CA GLN A 566 -27.39 -37.32 18.64
C GLN A 566 -26.07 -36.89 19.25
N CYS A 567 -25.76 -35.59 19.16
CA CYS A 567 -24.52 -35.03 19.69
C CYS A 567 -24.47 -35.17 21.22
N VAL A 568 -25.60 -34.95 21.91
CA VAL A 568 -25.69 -35.19 23.35
C VAL A 568 -25.46 -36.66 23.68
N SER A 569 -26.12 -37.59 22.98
CA SER A 569 -25.93 -39.04 23.19
C SER A 569 -24.46 -39.45 23.07
N ASP A 570 -23.81 -39.03 21.98
CA ASP A 570 -22.39 -39.32 21.73
C ASP A 570 -21.47 -38.72 22.80
N PHE A 571 -21.77 -37.52 23.31
CA PHE A 571 -21.00 -36.91 24.39
C PHE A 571 -21.16 -37.67 25.71
N LEU A 572 -22.38 -38.10 26.04
CA LEU A 572 -22.66 -38.87 27.25
C LEU A 572 -21.97 -40.24 27.23
N ASP A 573 -21.94 -40.90 26.07
CA ASP A 573 -21.16 -42.13 25.85
C ASP A 573 -19.66 -41.87 26.01
N TYR A 574 -19.13 -40.82 25.38
CA TYR A 574 -17.73 -40.42 25.48
C TYR A 574 -17.30 -40.15 26.93
N MET A 575 -18.16 -39.53 27.74
CA MET A 575 -17.91 -39.23 29.14
C MET A 575 -18.23 -40.40 30.09
N GLY A 576 -18.83 -41.49 29.60
CA GLY A 576 -19.21 -42.66 30.40
C GLY A 576 -20.33 -42.39 31.41
N ILE A 577 -21.25 -41.47 31.10
CA ILE A 577 -22.31 -40.99 32.02
C ILE A 577 -23.73 -41.12 31.47
N LYS A 578 -23.93 -41.91 30.39
CA LYS A 578 -25.24 -42.06 29.72
C LYS A 578 -26.40 -42.50 30.62
N ASN A 579 -26.11 -43.24 31.69
CA ASN A 579 -27.11 -43.69 32.67
C ASN A 579 -27.33 -42.71 33.83
N THR A 580 -26.76 -41.50 33.78
CA THR A 580 -26.87 -40.49 34.84
C THR A 580 -27.85 -39.40 34.41
N ARG A 581 -28.88 -39.15 35.21
CA ARG A 581 -29.78 -38.01 35.00
C ARG A 581 -29.12 -36.75 35.55
N LEU A 582 -28.51 -35.96 34.67
CA LEU A 582 -27.89 -34.67 35.02
C LEU A 582 -28.78 -33.50 34.59
N PRO A 583 -28.84 -32.42 35.40
CA PRO A 583 -29.47 -31.18 35.00
C PRO A 583 -28.66 -30.51 33.90
N ALA A 584 -29.35 -29.92 32.93
CA ALA A 584 -28.78 -29.31 31.74
C ALA A 584 -29.27 -27.88 31.52
N GLY A 585 -28.31 -27.00 31.23
CA GLY A 585 -28.58 -25.65 30.73
C GLY A 585 -28.46 -25.62 29.21
N PHE A 586 -29.44 -25.05 28.54
CA PHE A 586 -29.45 -24.89 27.08
C PHE A 586 -29.16 -23.44 26.70
N THR A 587 -27.93 -23.13 26.31
CA THR A 587 -27.62 -21.88 25.63
C THR A 587 -28.11 -21.92 24.20
N PHE A 588 -29.17 -21.16 23.94
CA PHE A 588 -29.77 -21.01 22.63
C PHE A 588 -29.63 -19.55 22.18
N SER A 589 -28.69 -19.31 21.28
CA SER A 589 -28.20 -17.96 20.93
C SER A 589 -29.10 -17.26 19.91
N PHE A 590 -30.41 -17.28 20.10
CA PHE A 590 -31.39 -16.65 19.21
C PHE A 590 -32.43 -15.88 20.04
N PRO A 591 -33.15 -14.93 19.43
CA PRO A 591 -34.24 -14.24 20.09
C PRO A 591 -35.32 -15.22 20.56
N CYS A 592 -35.47 -15.37 21.87
CA CYS A 592 -36.50 -16.21 22.49
C CYS A 592 -37.38 -15.40 23.43
N GLU A 593 -38.69 -15.51 23.25
CA GLU A 593 -39.63 -15.03 24.25
C GLU A 593 -39.75 -16.12 25.34
N GLN A 594 -39.17 -15.83 26.51
CA GLN A 594 -39.26 -16.74 27.65
C GLN A 594 -40.53 -16.47 28.45
N THR A 595 -41.16 -17.56 28.91
CA THR A 595 -42.26 -17.54 29.88
C THR A 595 -41.84 -18.09 31.24
N ALA A 596 -40.76 -18.88 31.26
CA ALA A 596 -40.11 -19.42 32.44
C ALA A 596 -38.61 -19.62 32.14
N ILE A 597 -37.82 -19.95 33.16
CA ILE A 597 -36.38 -20.19 32.99
C ILE A 597 -36.08 -21.39 32.09
N ASP A 598 -36.97 -22.39 32.03
CA ASP A 598 -36.86 -23.61 31.22
C ASP A 598 -37.81 -23.63 29.99
N ALA A 599 -38.40 -22.48 29.64
CA ALA A 599 -39.31 -22.38 28.49
C ALA A 599 -39.00 -21.13 27.65
N GLY A 600 -38.74 -21.34 26.35
CA GLY A 600 -38.38 -20.27 25.44
C GLY A 600 -38.93 -20.50 24.03
N THR A 601 -39.83 -19.63 23.60
CA THR A 601 -40.39 -19.65 22.25
C THR A 601 -39.48 -18.90 21.29
N LEU A 602 -39.01 -19.53 20.23
CA LEU A 602 -38.19 -18.87 19.21
C LEU A 602 -39.01 -17.78 18.51
N VAL A 603 -38.53 -16.54 18.55
CA VAL A 603 -39.20 -15.39 17.90
C VAL A 603 -38.87 -15.35 16.42
N SER A 604 -37.59 -15.44 16.08
CA SER A 604 -37.12 -15.42 14.70
C SER A 604 -35.68 -15.94 14.59
N TRP A 605 -35.34 -16.57 13.47
CA TRP A 605 -33.97 -16.98 13.19
C TRP A 605 -33.05 -15.80 12.86
N THR A 606 -31.77 -15.96 13.20
CA THR A 606 -30.67 -15.04 12.87
C THR A 606 -29.41 -15.84 12.49
N LYS A 607 -28.29 -15.16 12.17
CA LYS A 607 -26.94 -15.78 12.06
C LYS A 607 -26.82 -16.96 11.08
N GLY A 608 -27.67 -17.03 10.05
CA GLY A 608 -27.61 -18.02 8.98
C GLY A 608 -28.51 -19.25 9.13
N PHE A 609 -29.21 -19.39 10.27
CA PHE A 609 -30.18 -20.45 10.50
C PHE A 609 -31.51 -20.14 9.79
N LYS A 610 -32.19 -21.19 9.34
CA LYS A 610 -33.53 -21.09 8.72
C LYS A 610 -34.33 -22.39 8.82
N ALA A 611 -34.09 -23.19 9.85
CA ALA A 611 -34.79 -24.46 10.00
C ALA A 611 -36.31 -24.23 10.11
N THR A 612 -37.10 -24.96 9.32
CA THR A 612 -38.56 -24.79 9.29
C THR A 612 -39.20 -25.31 10.57
N ASP A 613 -40.40 -24.83 10.88
CA ASP A 613 -41.21 -25.32 12.02
C ASP A 613 -40.54 -25.14 13.39
N CYS A 614 -39.60 -24.19 13.50
CA CYS A 614 -38.98 -23.78 14.77
C CYS A 614 -39.53 -22.44 15.30
N GLU A 615 -39.70 -21.44 14.42
CA GLU A 615 -40.23 -20.13 14.84
C GLU A 615 -41.65 -20.30 15.40
N GLY A 616 -41.93 -19.63 16.51
CA GLY A 616 -43.19 -19.78 17.27
C GLY A 616 -43.28 -21.03 18.15
N HIS A 617 -42.28 -21.90 18.17
CA HIS A 617 -42.26 -23.11 19.00
C HIS A 617 -41.29 -23.00 20.19
N ASN A 618 -41.60 -23.72 21.28
CA ASN A 618 -40.73 -23.81 22.45
C ASN A 618 -39.54 -24.72 22.16
N VAL A 619 -38.34 -24.15 22.12
CA VAL A 619 -37.11 -24.87 21.74
C VAL A 619 -36.70 -25.94 22.76
N VAL A 620 -37.12 -25.79 24.01
CA VAL A 620 -36.88 -26.80 25.06
C VAL A 620 -37.76 -28.02 24.80
N ASP A 621 -39.03 -27.83 24.43
CA ASP A 621 -39.92 -28.92 24.10
C ASP A 621 -39.48 -29.64 22.82
N MET A 622 -39.03 -28.90 21.81
CA MET A 622 -38.45 -29.49 20.59
C MET A 622 -37.26 -30.40 20.90
N LEU A 623 -36.36 -29.96 21.79
CA LEU A 623 -35.22 -30.77 22.22
C LEU A 623 -35.65 -31.96 23.08
N ARG A 624 -36.62 -31.78 24.00
CA ARG A 624 -37.21 -32.87 24.80
C ARG A 624 -37.81 -33.94 23.88
N ASP A 625 -38.51 -33.55 22.83
CA ASP A 625 -39.13 -34.47 21.90
C ASP A 625 -38.09 -35.21 21.04
N ALA A 626 -37.01 -34.55 20.63
CA ALA A 626 -35.88 -35.22 19.96
C ALA A 626 -35.21 -36.28 20.86
N ILE A 627 -35.03 -35.96 22.14
CA ILE A 627 -34.48 -36.91 23.14
C ILE A 627 -35.45 -38.09 23.35
N LYS A 628 -36.76 -37.85 23.41
CA LYS A 628 -37.77 -38.91 23.50
C LYS A 628 -37.80 -39.81 22.27
N ARG A 629 -37.73 -39.24 21.06
CA ARG A 629 -37.66 -40.01 19.79
C ARG A 629 -36.45 -40.93 19.76
N ARG A 630 -35.32 -40.46 20.30
CA ARG A 630 -34.07 -41.23 20.45
C ARG A 630 -34.21 -42.41 21.42
N ASN A 631 -34.84 -42.20 22.57
CA ASN A 631 -35.03 -43.22 23.61
C ASN A 631 -33.72 -43.93 24.06
N GLU A 632 -32.62 -43.17 24.14
CA GLU A 632 -31.28 -43.69 24.51
C GLU A 632 -30.77 -43.18 25.87
N PHE A 633 -31.27 -42.03 26.35
CA PHE A 633 -30.85 -41.36 27.58
C PHE A 633 -31.96 -40.42 28.09
N GLU A 634 -31.85 -40.00 29.35
CA GLU A 634 -32.72 -38.97 29.94
C GLU A 634 -31.91 -37.70 30.25
N LEU A 635 -32.52 -36.53 30.01
CA LEU A 635 -31.91 -35.24 30.29
C LEU A 635 -32.92 -34.32 30.97
N ASP A 636 -32.50 -33.68 32.05
CA ASP A 636 -33.30 -32.69 32.77
C ASP A 636 -32.93 -31.28 32.30
N ILE A 637 -33.61 -30.77 31.26
CA ILE A 637 -33.37 -29.40 30.77
C ILE A 637 -34.04 -28.44 31.74
N ALA A 638 -33.23 -27.85 32.62
CA ALA A 638 -33.65 -27.03 33.75
C ALA A 638 -33.50 -25.52 33.50
N ALA A 639 -32.84 -25.12 32.40
CA ALA A 639 -32.79 -23.73 31.97
C ALA A 639 -32.54 -23.61 30.46
N VAL A 640 -33.07 -22.55 29.85
CA VAL A 640 -32.68 -22.04 28.54
C VAL A 640 -32.22 -20.59 28.68
N ALA A 641 -31.12 -20.23 28.03
CA ALA A 641 -30.53 -18.90 28.14
C ALA A 641 -29.94 -18.43 26.81
N ASN A 642 -29.94 -17.11 26.59
CA ASN A 642 -29.20 -16.50 25.49
C ASN A 642 -27.69 -16.53 25.75
N ASP A 643 -26.89 -16.48 24.69
CA ASP A 643 -25.42 -16.51 24.81
C ASP A 643 -24.84 -15.29 25.55
N THR A 644 -25.46 -14.12 25.39
CA THR A 644 -25.10 -12.93 26.16
C THR A 644 -25.25 -13.17 27.67
N VAL A 645 -26.40 -13.70 28.08
CA VAL A 645 -26.73 -14.01 29.49
C VAL A 645 -25.75 -15.04 30.05
N ALA A 646 -25.51 -16.12 29.30
CA ALA A 646 -24.55 -17.13 29.71
C ALA A 646 -23.12 -16.56 29.82
N THR A 647 -22.71 -15.68 28.89
CA THR A 647 -21.39 -15.02 28.95
C THR A 647 -21.26 -14.12 30.18
N MET A 648 -22.30 -13.34 30.49
CA MET A 648 -22.37 -12.53 31.70
C MET A 648 -22.22 -13.39 32.96
N MET A 649 -22.99 -14.48 33.05
CA MET A 649 -22.98 -15.37 34.23
C MET A 649 -21.65 -16.08 34.40
N SER A 650 -21.01 -16.51 33.31
CA SER A 650 -19.66 -17.09 33.36
C SER A 650 -18.63 -16.09 33.90
N CYS A 651 -18.73 -14.82 33.49
CA CYS A 651 -17.82 -13.77 33.96
C CYS A 651 -18.13 -13.37 35.39
N ALA A 652 -19.41 -13.25 35.76
CA ALA A 652 -19.87 -12.89 37.10
C ALA A 652 -19.46 -13.91 38.17
N TYR A 653 -19.22 -15.16 37.76
CA TYR A 653 -18.67 -16.17 38.66
C TYR A 653 -17.29 -15.81 39.18
N GLU A 654 -16.43 -15.17 38.38
CA GLU A 654 -15.07 -14.79 38.78
C GLU A 654 -14.98 -13.31 39.17
N GLU A 655 -15.84 -12.49 38.58
CA GLU A 655 -15.88 -11.03 38.72
C GLU A 655 -17.26 -10.58 39.22
N PRO A 656 -17.47 -10.44 40.54
CA PRO A 656 -18.79 -10.12 41.11
C PRO A 656 -19.40 -8.79 40.64
N GLN A 657 -18.59 -7.90 40.05
CA GLN A 657 -19.04 -6.64 39.44
C GLN A 657 -19.57 -6.80 38.00
N CYS A 658 -19.55 -8.03 37.44
CA CYS A 658 -20.02 -8.29 36.10
C CYS A 658 -21.55 -8.39 36.04
N GLU A 659 -22.17 -7.39 35.44
CA GLU A 659 -23.61 -7.27 35.31
C GLU A 659 -24.05 -7.06 33.85
N ILE A 660 -23.11 -7.20 32.90
CA ILE A 660 -23.32 -7.02 31.47
C ILE A 660 -22.63 -8.17 30.72
N GLY A 661 -23.33 -8.75 29.75
CA GLY A 661 -22.76 -9.72 28.81
C GLY A 661 -22.76 -9.16 27.39
N LEU A 662 -21.60 -9.12 26.74
CA LEU A 662 -21.44 -8.67 25.36
C LEU A 662 -20.98 -9.81 24.47
N ILE A 663 -21.70 -10.00 23.35
CA ILE A 663 -21.25 -10.85 22.25
C ILE A 663 -20.84 -9.96 21.07
N ALA A 664 -19.59 -10.11 20.62
CA ALA A 664 -19.06 -9.48 19.40
C ALA A 664 -18.35 -10.54 18.55
N GLY A 665 -19.14 -11.27 17.76
CA GLY A 665 -18.71 -12.44 16.99
C GLY A 665 -19.28 -12.41 15.56
N ASN A 666 -19.95 -13.49 15.14
CA ASN A 666 -20.68 -13.52 13.86
C ASN A 666 -21.80 -12.47 13.87
N GLY A 667 -22.59 -12.47 14.94
CA GLY A 667 -23.54 -11.41 15.28
C GLY A 667 -23.04 -10.53 16.44
N THR A 668 -23.89 -9.62 16.89
CA THR A 668 -23.62 -8.75 18.05
C THR A 668 -24.86 -8.61 18.92
N ASN A 669 -24.71 -8.81 20.22
CA ASN A 669 -25.81 -8.66 21.16
C ASN A 669 -25.29 -8.29 22.55
N VAL A 670 -26.16 -7.73 23.39
CA VAL A 670 -25.84 -7.42 24.77
C VAL A 670 -26.98 -7.82 25.71
N CYS A 671 -26.64 -8.23 26.92
CA CYS A 671 -27.57 -8.34 28.04
C CYS A 671 -27.06 -7.55 29.25
N TYR A 672 -27.96 -7.21 30.17
CA TYR A 672 -27.56 -6.61 31.44
C TYR A 672 -28.60 -6.83 32.55
N MET A 673 -28.20 -6.65 33.81
CA MET A 673 -29.10 -6.68 34.97
C MET A 673 -29.95 -5.41 35.05
N GLU A 674 -31.26 -5.56 34.88
CA GLU A 674 -32.25 -4.47 34.96
C GLU A 674 -33.07 -4.55 36.25
N GLU A 675 -33.54 -3.40 36.73
CA GLU A 675 -34.43 -3.29 37.87
C GLU A 675 -35.85 -3.79 37.52
N LEU A 676 -36.45 -4.69 38.33
CA LEU A 676 -37.80 -5.22 38.03
C LEU A 676 -38.85 -4.13 37.88
N LYS A 677 -38.72 -3.02 38.62
CA LYS A 677 -39.64 -1.87 38.54
C LYS A 677 -39.72 -1.26 37.12
N ASN A 678 -38.68 -1.45 36.31
CA ASN A 678 -38.59 -0.93 34.95
C ASN A 678 -39.17 -1.89 33.90
N ILE A 679 -39.39 -3.17 34.24
CA ILE A 679 -39.92 -4.18 33.34
C ILE A 679 -41.47 -4.12 33.39
N LYS A 680 -42.09 -3.53 32.36
CA LYS A 680 -43.54 -3.30 32.29
C LYS A 680 -44.25 -4.31 31.39
N THR A 681 -43.94 -5.59 31.52
CA THR A 681 -44.74 -6.68 30.92
C THR A 681 -46.09 -6.82 31.64
N THR A 682 -47.08 -7.44 30.98
CA THR A 682 -48.47 -7.59 31.47
C THR A 682 -48.56 -8.08 32.91
N GLU A 683 -49.55 -7.59 33.68
CA GLU A 683 -49.82 -7.97 35.08
C GLU A 683 -49.91 -9.49 35.31
N GLN A 684 -50.30 -10.28 34.30
CA GLN A 684 -50.25 -11.75 34.33
C GLN A 684 -48.82 -12.32 34.37
N LYS A 685 -47.88 -11.76 33.58
CA LYS A 685 -46.46 -12.19 33.60
C LYS A 685 -45.77 -11.78 34.91
N LYS A 686 -46.15 -10.64 35.51
CA LYS A 686 -45.65 -10.22 36.83
C LYS A 686 -46.08 -11.15 37.97
N ARG A 687 -47.33 -11.66 37.94
CA ARG A 687 -47.83 -12.64 38.91
C ARG A 687 -47.13 -13.99 38.77
N GLN A 688 -46.97 -14.51 37.54
CA GLN A 688 -46.17 -15.73 37.31
C GLN A 688 -44.71 -15.60 37.77
N MET A 689 -44.08 -14.46 37.54
CA MET A 689 -42.70 -14.18 38.00
C MET A 689 -42.57 -14.07 39.53
N GLN A 690 -43.67 -13.83 40.25
CA GLN A 690 -43.71 -13.79 41.72
C GLN A 690 -44.14 -15.14 42.33
N ASP A 691 -45.00 -15.88 41.66
CA ASP A 691 -45.58 -17.13 42.17
C ASP A 691 -44.60 -18.33 42.02
N ASP A 692 -43.80 -18.40 40.94
CA ASP A 692 -42.89 -19.54 40.62
C ASP A 692 -41.73 -19.78 41.63
N TRP A 693 -41.54 -18.90 42.60
CA TRP A 693 -40.53 -19.04 43.67
C TRP A 693 -41.13 -19.00 45.09
N SER A 694 -42.46 -19.01 45.22
CA SER A 694 -43.17 -18.91 46.49
C SER A 694 -43.82 -20.23 46.93
N ASP A 695 -43.10 -21.36 46.82
CA ASP A 695 -43.47 -22.57 47.55
C ASP A 695 -42.92 -22.51 48.98
N GLY A 696 -43.69 -21.90 49.87
CA GLY A 696 -43.42 -21.92 51.31
C GLY A 696 -43.93 -20.68 52.01
N GLU A 697 -44.82 -20.89 52.98
CA GLU A 697 -45.36 -19.89 53.91
C GLU A 697 -44.42 -18.71 54.18
N ASN A 698 -44.97 -17.49 54.05
CA ASN A 698 -44.38 -16.21 54.46
C ASN A 698 -43.44 -16.36 55.68
N LYS A 699 -42.15 -16.60 55.42
CA LYS A 699 -41.09 -16.41 56.41
C LYS A 699 -40.57 -15.00 56.24
N GLU A 700 -40.84 -14.17 57.23
CA GLU A 700 -40.23 -12.84 57.36
C GLU A 700 -38.70 -12.98 57.29
N GLY A 701 -38.11 -12.62 56.14
CA GLY A 701 -36.66 -12.66 55.95
C GLY A 701 -36.14 -12.89 54.52
N GLU A 702 -36.96 -13.35 53.56
CA GLU A 702 -36.49 -13.55 52.18
C GLU A 702 -36.40 -12.24 51.39
N ALA A 703 -35.20 -11.98 50.83
CA ALA A 703 -34.92 -10.82 50.00
C ALA A 703 -35.80 -10.84 48.74
N ARG A 704 -36.76 -9.91 48.65
CA ARG A 704 -37.57 -9.70 47.44
C ARG A 704 -36.65 -9.61 46.21
N ILE A 705 -36.97 -10.33 45.15
CA ILE A 705 -36.27 -10.22 43.85
C ILE A 705 -36.33 -8.76 43.37
N GLN A 706 -35.16 -8.13 43.19
CA GLN A 706 -35.07 -6.70 42.79
C GLN A 706 -34.64 -6.50 41.34
N THR A 707 -33.89 -7.46 40.77
CA THR A 707 -33.29 -7.37 39.44
C THR A 707 -33.56 -8.60 38.57
N MET A 708 -33.51 -8.43 37.25
CA MET A 708 -33.57 -9.50 36.27
C MET A 708 -32.67 -9.19 35.08
N CYS A 709 -31.94 -10.19 34.59
CA CYS A 709 -31.15 -10.03 33.39
C CYS A 709 -32.07 -9.90 32.16
N ILE A 710 -31.84 -8.86 31.36
CA ILE A 710 -32.55 -8.60 30.11
C ILE A 710 -31.63 -8.89 28.93
N ASN A 711 -32.08 -9.74 28.02
CA ASN A 711 -31.52 -9.86 26.69
C ASN A 711 -32.05 -8.74 25.80
N THR A 712 -31.19 -7.81 25.39
CA THR A 712 -31.66 -6.61 24.66
C THR A 712 -32.15 -6.91 23.25
N GLU A 713 -31.51 -7.88 22.58
CA GLU A 713 -31.60 -8.06 21.12
C GLU A 713 -31.36 -6.72 20.39
N TRP A 714 -30.31 -5.99 20.80
CA TRP A 714 -29.99 -4.65 20.27
C TRP A 714 -29.68 -4.61 18.77
N GLY A 715 -29.50 -5.78 18.15
CA GLY A 715 -29.15 -5.91 16.73
C GLY A 715 -30.24 -5.35 15.82
N GLY A 716 -31.49 -5.29 16.31
CA GLY A 716 -32.63 -4.71 15.62
C GLY A 716 -32.70 -3.18 15.59
N LEU A 717 -31.81 -2.45 16.28
CA LEU A 717 -31.76 -0.99 16.18
C LEU A 717 -31.60 -0.58 14.70
N GLY A 718 -32.45 0.34 14.24
CA GLY A 718 -32.49 0.78 12.84
C GLY A 718 -33.48 0.05 11.93
N ASP A 719 -34.11 -1.04 12.38
CA ASP A 719 -35.09 -1.82 11.59
C ASP A 719 -36.34 -1.03 11.17
N HIS A 720 -36.61 0.12 11.78
CA HIS A 720 -37.67 1.08 11.43
C HIS A 720 -37.10 2.41 10.90
N GLY A 721 -35.83 2.41 10.46
CA GLY A 721 -35.18 3.55 9.82
C GLY A 721 -34.41 4.48 10.76
N SER A 722 -34.32 4.16 12.05
CA SER A 722 -33.66 5.03 13.05
C SER A 722 -32.15 5.21 12.81
N LEU A 723 -31.53 4.45 11.91
CA LEU A 723 -30.12 4.54 11.54
C LEU A 723 -29.89 4.91 10.06
N ASP A 724 -30.93 5.28 9.30
CA ASP A 724 -30.83 5.52 7.84
C ASP A 724 -29.81 6.61 7.46
N ASP A 725 -29.56 7.57 8.33
CA ASP A 725 -28.57 8.62 8.17
C ASP A 725 -27.11 8.14 8.30
N LEU A 726 -26.89 6.92 8.79
CA LEU A 726 -25.57 6.29 8.96
C LEU A 726 -25.36 5.11 8.00
N ILE A 727 -26.40 4.66 7.31
CA ILE A 727 -26.38 3.52 6.41
C ILE A 727 -25.77 3.96 5.08
N THR A 728 -24.64 3.37 4.72
CA THR A 728 -23.97 3.65 3.44
C THR A 728 -24.63 2.84 2.31
N PRO A 729 -24.39 3.19 1.04
CA PRO A 729 -24.83 2.37 -0.10
C PRO A 729 -24.33 0.93 -0.02
N TYR A 730 -23.14 0.70 0.58
CA TYR A 730 -22.57 -0.63 0.76
C TYR A 730 -23.33 -1.43 1.81
N ASP A 731 -23.74 -0.80 2.91
CA ASP A 731 -24.53 -1.45 3.95
C ASP A 731 -25.93 -1.82 3.43
N ALA A 732 -26.55 -0.94 2.63
CA ALA A 732 -27.83 -1.21 2.00
C ALA A 732 -27.76 -2.42 1.05
N GLU A 733 -26.68 -2.55 0.27
CA GLU A 733 -26.46 -3.70 -0.61
C GLU A 733 -26.26 -5.00 0.19
N VAL A 734 -25.54 -4.94 1.33
CA VAL A 734 -25.39 -6.10 2.23
C VAL A 734 -26.74 -6.50 2.85
N ASP A 735 -27.55 -5.53 3.27
CA ASP A 735 -28.87 -5.78 3.82
C ASP A 735 -29.82 -6.42 2.80
N LEU A 736 -29.91 -5.85 1.60
CA LEU A 736 -30.77 -6.32 0.51
C LEU A 736 -30.51 -7.78 0.12
N ASN A 737 -29.23 -8.18 0.10
CA ASN A 737 -28.81 -9.53 -0.29
C ASN A 737 -28.66 -10.50 0.91
N SER A 738 -28.99 -10.06 2.11
CA SER A 738 -28.94 -10.91 3.30
C SER A 738 -30.13 -11.87 3.36
N LEU A 739 -30.05 -12.87 4.26
CA LEU A 739 -31.16 -13.81 4.50
C LEU A 739 -32.38 -13.14 5.15
N ASN A 740 -32.20 -11.97 5.75
CA ASN A 740 -33.21 -11.22 6.51
C ASN A 740 -33.21 -9.72 6.15
N PRO A 741 -33.57 -9.33 4.92
CA PRO A 741 -33.54 -7.93 4.49
C PRO A 741 -34.42 -7.02 5.36
N GLY A 742 -33.92 -5.82 5.69
CA GLY A 742 -34.61 -4.85 6.53
C GLY A 742 -34.66 -5.19 8.02
N LYS A 743 -33.97 -6.28 8.43
CA LYS A 743 -33.88 -6.72 9.83
C LYS A 743 -32.43 -6.75 10.32
N GLN A 744 -32.25 -6.69 11.63
CA GLN A 744 -30.93 -6.77 12.27
C GLN A 744 -29.96 -5.70 11.73
N ARG A 745 -30.45 -4.49 11.46
CA ARG A 745 -29.67 -3.47 10.75
C ARG A 745 -28.44 -3.01 11.54
N PHE A 746 -28.56 -2.81 12.86
CA PHE A 746 -27.40 -2.50 13.71
C PHE A 746 -26.40 -3.66 13.78
N GLU A 747 -26.90 -4.91 13.83
CA GLU A 747 -26.03 -6.09 13.81
C GLU A 747 -25.28 -6.22 12.47
N LYS A 748 -25.89 -5.87 11.33
CA LYS A 748 -25.21 -5.85 10.03
C LYS A 748 -24.09 -4.83 9.93
N LEU A 749 -24.18 -3.74 10.69
CA LEU A 749 -23.12 -2.72 10.76
C LEU A 749 -21.92 -3.12 11.63
N THR A 750 -22.09 -4.13 12.50
CA THR A 750 -21.15 -4.37 13.60
C THR A 750 -20.70 -5.83 13.76
N GLY A 751 -21.49 -6.80 13.29
CA GLY A 751 -21.23 -8.24 13.39
C GLY A 751 -20.25 -8.74 12.34
N GLY A 752 -19.33 -9.62 12.75
CA GLY A 752 -18.26 -10.15 11.91
C GLY A 752 -18.72 -10.97 10.70
N MET A 753 -19.96 -11.46 10.68
CA MET A 753 -20.59 -12.10 9.51
C MET A 753 -20.79 -11.11 8.34
N TYR A 754 -20.94 -9.82 8.65
CA TYR A 754 -21.34 -8.79 7.68
C TYR A 754 -20.21 -7.83 7.32
N LEU A 755 -19.27 -7.56 8.23
CA LEU A 755 -18.15 -6.64 7.97
C LEU A 755 -17.36 -7.00 6.71
N GLY A 756 -17.15 -8.30 6.51
CA GLY A 756 -16.49 -8.82 5.30
C GLY A 756 -17.23 -8.53 4.02
N GLU A 757 -18.56 -8.57 4.04
CA GLU A 757 -19.39 -8.25 2.88
C GLU A 757 -19.43 -6.75 2.62
N VAL A 758 -19.44 -5.91 3.66
CA VAL A 758 -19.31 -4.45 3.49
C VAL A 758 -17.98 -4.12 2.83
N VAL A 759 -16.88 -4.70 3.31
CA VAL A 759 -15.56 -4.59 2.67
C VAL A 759 -15.63 -5.05 1.21
N ARG A 760 -16.18 -6.24 0.93
CA ARG A 760 -16.29 -6.77 -0.43
C ARG A 760 -17.06 -5.83 -1.37
N GLN A 761 -18.18 -5.26 -0.92
CA GLN A 761 -18.99 -4.32 -1.70
C GLN A 761 -18.23 -3.02 -1.97
N THR A 762 -17.50 -2.49 -0.98
CA THR A 762 -16.63 -1.32 -1.19
C THR A 762 -15.51 -1.61 -2.20
N LEU A 763 -14.85 -2.76 -2.09
CA LEU A 763 -13.81 -3.17 -3.03
C LEU A 763 -14.35 -3.38 -4.45
N LEU A 764 -15.57 -3.91 -4.60
CA LEU A 764 -16.25 -4.02 -5.88
C LEU A 764 -16.47 -2.65 -6.53
N ASP A 765 -16.99 -1.68 -5.77
CA ASP A 765 -17.20 -0.31 -6.26
C ASP A 765 -15.88 0.34 -6.69
N LEU A 766 -14.86 0.32 -5.82
CA LEU A 766 -13.54 0.88 -6.13
C LEU A 766 -12.91 0.23 -7.37
N THR A 767 -13.07 -1.08 -7.52
CA THR A 767 -12.60 -1.81 -8.72
C THR A 767 -13.39 -1.38 -9.95
N SER A 768 -14.72 -1.30 -9.88
CA SER A 768 -15.56 -0.89 -11.02
C SER A 768 -15.24 0.53 -11.52
N ARG A 769 -14.80 1.40 -10.61
CA ARG A 769 -14.36 2.79 -10.89
C ARG A 769 -12.90 2.88 -11.36
N GLY A 770 -12.21 1.75 -11.51
CA GLY A 770 -10.81 1.68 -11.95
C GLY A 770 -9.79 2.13 -10.90
N LEU A 771 -10.19 2.22 -9.63
CA LEU A 771 -9.34 2.69 -8.52
C LEU A 771 -8.58 1.55 -7.82
N LEU A 772 -8.96 0.30 -8.11
CA LEU A 772 -8.39 -0.91 -7.51
C LEU A 772 -8.29 -2.03 -8.55
N PHE A 773 -7.33 -2.93 -8.39
CA PHE A 773 -7.14 -4.15 -9.21
C PHE A 773 -7.15 -3.90 -10.72
N ARG A 774 -6.61 -2.75 -11.14
CA ARG A 774 -6.58 -2.28 -12.54
C ARG A 774 -7.97 -2.23 -13.21
N GLY A 775 -9.02 -2.08 -12.43
CA GLY A 775 -10.40 -2.09 -12.93
C GLY A 775 -10.99 -3.47 -13.23
N ASN A 776 -10.29 -4.55 -12.91
CA ASN A 776 -10.70 -5.90 -13.25
C ASN A 776 -11.51 -6.55 -12.12
N VAL A 777 -12.83 -6.61 -12.28
CA VAL A 777 -13.71 -7.31 -11.34
C VAL A 777 -13.64 -8.83 -11.59
N THR A 778 -12.88 -9.54 -10.76
CA THR A 778 -12.73 -11.01 -10.84
C THR A 778 -13.96 -11.73 -10.30
N ASP A 779 -14.17 -12.98 -10.72
CA ASP A 779 -15.26 -13.81 -10.17
C ASP A 779 -15.07 -14.12 -8.68
N ALA A 780 -13.81 -14.15 -8.21
CA ALA A 780 -13.50 -14.23 -6.79
C ALA A 780 -14.07 -13.02 -6.01
N LEU A 781 -13.87 -11.79 -6.50
CA LEU A 781 -14.38 -10.59 -5.84
C LEU A 781 -15.92 -10.52 -5.83
N LYS A 782 -16.57 -11.12 -6.84
CA LYS A 782 -18.03 -11.25 -6.90
C LYS A 782 -18.58 -12.29 -5.92
N THR A 783 -17.76 -13.20 -5.39
CA THR A 783 -18.21 -14.30 -4.54
C THR A 783 -18.54 -13.81 -3.13
N PRO A 784 -19.81 -13.89 -2.68
CA PRO A 784 -20.17 -13.52 -1.31
C PRO A 784 -19.45 -14.36 -0.26
N GLY A 785 -19.08 -13.74 0.86
CA GLY A 785 -18.43 -14.38 2.00
C GLY A 785 -16.93 -14.64 1.83
N ILE A 786 -16.31 -14.17 0.73
CA ILE A 786 -14.88 -14.40 0.48
C ILE A 786 -13.98 -13.74 1.55
N PHE A 787 -14.40 -12.58 2.09
CA PHE A 787 -13.71 -11.87 3.17
C PHE A 787 -14.24 -12.28 4.54
N GLN A 788 -13.90 -13.49 4.99
CA GLN A 788 -14.21 -13.95 6.35
C GLN A 788 -13.53 -13.05 7.41
N THR A 789 -14.11 -12.95 8.61
CA THR A 789 -13.58 -12.16 9.74
C THR A 789 -12.10 -12.42 10.01
N LYS A 790 -11.64 -13.68 9.86
CA LYS A 790 -10.23 -14.05 10.03
C LYS A 790 -9.30 -13.29 9.09
N TYR A 791 -9.73 -13.02 7.86
CA TYR A 791 -8.94 -12.28 6.88
C TYR A 791 -8.91 -10.80 7.20
N LEU A 792 -10.02 -10.22 7.70
CA LEU A 792 -10.03 -8.82 8.18
C LEU A 792 -9.02 -8.64 9.32
N SER A 793 -9.09 -9.50 10.34
CA SER A 793 -8.15 -9.48 11.47
C SER A 793 -6.69 -9.67 11.04
N GLN A 794 -6.45 -10.50 10.02
CA GLN A 794 -5.11 -10.71 9.46
C GLN A 794 -4.61 -9.47 8.70
N ILE A 795 -5.42 -8.94 7.77
CA ILE A 795 -5.06 -7.78 6.93
C ILE A 795 -4.73 -6.55 7.78
N GLU A 796 -5.45 -6.35 8.89
CA GLU A 796 -5.27 -5.21 9.78
C GLU A 796 -4.15 -5.37 10.83
N SER A 797 -3.50 -6.54 10.91
CA SER A 797 -2.47 -6.79 11.91
C SER A 797 -1.27 -5.85 11.76
N ASP A 798 -0.87 -5.21 12.85
CA ASP A 798 0.30 -4.29 12.88
C ASP A 798 1.62 -5.01 12.66
N ARG A 799 1.67 -6.31 12.96
CA ARG A 799 2.86 -7.15 12.82
C ARG A 799 3.04 -7.69 11.40
N MET A 800 2.07 -7.47 10.50
CA MET A 800 2.17 -7.93 9.13
C MET A 800 2.85 -6.91 8.22
N ALA A 801 3.84 -7.40 7.48
CA ALA A 801 4.36 -6.69 6.31
C ALA A 801 3.30 -6.66 5.19
N LEU A 802 3.31 -5.62 4.35
CA LEU A 802 2.41 -5.49 3.19
C LEU A 802 2.47 -6.70 2.25
N LEU A 803 3.64 -7.35 2.12
CA LEU A 803 3.81 -8.60 1.38
C LEU A 803 2.89 -9.73 1.87
N GLN A 804 2.61 -9.80 3.17
CA GLN A 804 1.73 -10.82 3.74
C GLN A 804 0.26 -10.51 3.44
N VAL A 805 -0.15 -9.24 3.51
CA VAL A 805 -1.47 -8.79 3.06
C VAL A 805 -1.69 -9.17 1.60
N ARG A 806 -0.69 -8.89 0.75
CA ARG A 806 -0.72 -9.28 -0.67
C ARG A 806 -0.83 -10.79 -0.84
N SER A 807 -0.09 -11.58 -0.05
CA SER A 807 -0.18 -13.04 -0.10
C SER A 807 -1.57 -13.54 0.26
N ILE A 808 -2.26 -12.92 1.23
CA ILE A 808 -3.64 -13.24 1.58
C ILE A 808 -4.55 -12.95 0.38
N LEU A 809 -4.45 -11.75 -0.21
CA LEU A 809 -5.27 -11.35 -1.37
C LEU A 809 -5.03 -12.27 -2.58
N GLN A 810 -3.78 -12.64 -2.85
CA GLN A 810 -3.44 -13.61 -3.90
C GLN A 810 -4.00 -15.00 -3.60
N GLY A 811 -3.98 -15.44 -2.33
CA GLY A 811 -4.63 -16.66 -1.89
C GLY A 811 -6.16 -16.65 -2.12
N LEU A 812 -6.78 -15.47 -2.03
CA LEU A 812 -8.18 -15.23 -2.40
C LEU A 812 -8.39 -15.07 -3.91
N ARG A 813 -7.37 -15.29 -4.74
CA ARG A 813 -7.39 -15.12 -6.21
C ARG A 813 -7.66 -13.67 -6.65
N LEU A 814 -7.23 -12.70 -5.86
CA LEU A 814 -7.23 -11.28 -6.20
C LEU A 814 -5.81 -10.89 -6.62
N ASP A 815 -5.61 -10.57 -7.90
CA ASP A 815 -4.33 -10.10 -8.41
C ASP A 815 -4.08 -8.66 -7.92
N SER A 816 -3.47 -8.57 -6.74
CA SER A 816 -3.22 -7.33 -6.03
C SER A 816 -1.78 -6.85 -6.25
N THR A 817 -1.66 -5.55 -6.45
CA THR A 817 -0.43 -4.79 -6.25
C THR A 817 -0.29 -4.39 -4.79
N CYS A 818 0.86 -3.80 -4.44
CA CYS A 818 1.11 -3.28 -3.11
C CYS A 818 0.21 -2.07 -2.80
N ASP A 819 0.02 -1.18 -3.77
CA ASP A 819 -0.94 -0.07 -3.67
C ASP A 819 -2.38 -0.59 -3.47
N ASP A 820 -2.77 -1.67 -4.18
CA ASP A 820 -4.07 -2.31 -3.94
C ASP A 820 -4.16 -2.87 -2.51
N SER A 821 -3.07 -3.46 -2.01
CA SER A 821 -3.01 -4.03 -0.65
C SER A 821 -3.14 -2.95 0.43
N ILE A 822 -2.55 -1.77 0.20
CA ILE A 822 -2.71 -0.59 1.07
C ILE A 822 -4.17 -0.15 1.08
N ILE A 823 -4.78 0.04 -0.09
CA ILE A 823 -6.19 0.47 -0.19
C ILE A 823 -7.12 -0.56 0.46
N VAL A 824 -6.91 -1.87 0.24
CA VAL A 824 -7.71 -2.92 0.89
C VAL A 824 -7.57 -2.85 2.41
N LYS A 825 -6.35 -2.65 2.93
CA LYS A 825 -6.12 -2.49 4.37
C LYS A 825 -6.83 -1.25 4.93
N GLU A 826 -6.79 -0.12 4.21
CA GLU A 826 -7.52 1.11 4.58
C GLU A 826 -9.04 0.89 4.61
N VAL A 827 -9.60 0.17 3.63
CA VAL A 827 -11.03 -0.19 3.59
C VAL A 827 -11.41 -1.08 4.77
N CYS A 828 -10.63 -2.13 5.07
CA CYS A 828 -10.86 -2.98 6.23
C CYS A 828 -10.89 -2.16 7.52
N GLY A 829 -9.85 -1.33 7.73
CA GLY A 829 -9.74 -0.49 8.92
C GLY A 829 -10.87 0.53 9.07
N ALA A 830 -11.34 1.14 7.98
CA ALA A 830 -12.47 2.05 8.03
C ALA A 830 -13.77 1.35 8.47
N VAL A 831 -14.05 0.16 7.93
CA VAL A 831 -15.25 -0.64 8.25
C VAL A 831 -15.19 -1.18 9.68
N SER A 832 -14.06 -1.77 10.09
CA SER A 832 -13.90 -2.38 11.42
C SER A 832 -13.88 -1.34 12.54
N ARG A 833 -13.25 -0.17 12.31
CA ARG A 833 -13.26 0.95 13.25
C ARG A 833 -14.67 1.49 13.45
N ARG A 834 -15.43 1.73 12.39
CA ARG A 834 -16.84 2.16 12.47
C ARG A 834 -17.66 1.18 13.30
N ALA A 835 -17.51 -0.13 13.02
CA ALA A 835 -18.20 -1.19 13.74
C ALA A 835 -17.91 -1.16 15.26
N ALA A 836 -16.64 -1.03 15.64
CA ALA A 836 -16.24 -0.94 17.04
C ALA A 836 -16.80 0.32 17.73
N GLN A 837 -16.78 1.47 17.04
CA GLN A 837 -17.33 2.73 17.57
C GLN A 837 -18.85 2.65 17.79
N LEU A 838 -19.59 2.04 16.85
CA LEU A 838 -21.03 1.81 16.99
C LEU A 838 -21.35 0.90 18.20
N CYS A 839 -20.60 -0.20 18.37
CA CYS A 839 -20.71 -1.04 19.56
C CYS A 839 -20.38 -0.27 20.85
N GLY A 840 -19.36 0.58 20.83
CA GLY A 840 -18.98 1.42 21.97
C GLY A 840 -20.06 2.44 22.34
N ALA A 841 -20.71 3.06 21.36
CA ALA A 841 -21.85 3.95 21.57
C ALA A 841 -23.07 3.21 22.13
N GLY A 842 -23.34 2.00 21.64
CA GLY A 842 -24.37 1.12 22.18
C GLY A 842 -24.11 0.75 23.65
N MET A 843 -22.87 0.34 23.95
CA MET A 843 -22.44 0.00 25.32
C MET A 843 -22.53 1.21 26.26
N ALA A 844 -22.12 2.40 25.80
CA ALA A 844 -22.24 3.64 26.56
C ALA A 844 -23.69 3.93 26.99
N ALA A 845 -24.67 3.62 26.14
CA ALA A 845 -26.09 3.77 26.48
C ALA A 845 -26.53 2.79 27.59
N VAL A 846 -26.01 1.56 27.58
CA VAL A 846 -26.32 0.52 28.58
C VAL A 846 -25.72 0.86 29.94
N VAL A 847 -24.45 1.25 30.00
CA VAL A 847 -23.81 1.56 31.30
C VAL A 847 -24.36 2.82 31.93
N GLU A 848 -24.66 3.86 31.13
CA GLU A 848 -25.33 5.07 31.62
C GLU A 848 -26.75 4.75 32.08
N LYS A 849 -27.46 3.86 31.38
CA LYS A 849 -28.76 3.37 31.81
C LYS A 849 -28.70 2.78 33.22
N ILE A 850 -27.76 1.89 33.47
CA ILE A 850 -27.59 1.23 34.77
C ILE A 850 -27.23 2.25 35.84
N ARG A 851 -26.32 3.18 35.55
CA ARG A 851 -25.93 4.26 36.46
C ARG A 851 -27.13 5.11 36.87
N GLU A 852 -27.92 5.56 35.88
CA GLU A 852 -29.11 6.39 36.10
C GLU A 852 -30.22 5.64 36.83
N ASN A 853 -30.47 4.36 36.49
CA ASN A 853 -31.46 3.51 37.17
C ASN A 853 -31.20 3.41 38.69
N ARG A 854 -29.91 3.41 39.07
CA ARG A 854 -29.43 3.33 40.46
C ARG A 854 -29.25 4.69 41.13
N GLY A 855 -29.46 5.79 40.41
CA GLY A 855 -29.28 7.15 40.92
C GLY A 855 -27.83 7.44 41.34
N LEU A 856 -26.85 6.86 40.65
CA LEU A 856 -25.43 7.00 40.98
C LEU A 856 -24.78 8.16 40.21
N ASP A 857 -23.90 8.92 40.86
CA ASP A 857 -23.06 9.91 40.18
C ASP A 857 -21.97 9.24 39.33
N HIS A 858 -21.41 8.13 39.82
CA HIS A 858 -20.40 7.32 39.15
C HIS A 858 -20.74 5.83 39.28
N LEU A 859 -20.48 5.06 38.21
CA LEU A 859 -20.67 3.60 38.18
C LEU A 859 -19.34 2.91 37.87
N SER A 860 -18.96 1.90 38.64
CA SER A 860 -17.93 0.93 38.26
C SER A 860 -18.60 -0.39 37.95
N ILE A 861 -18.35 -0.95 36.78
CA ILE A 861 -19.06 -2.14 36.29
C ILE A 861 -18.18 -2.97 35.36
N THR A 862 -18.37 -4.29 35.38
CA THR A 862 -17.68 -5.22 34.49
C THR A 862 -18.61 -5.74 33.40
N VAL A 863 -18.05 -5.90 32.20
CA VAL A 863 -18.67 -6.49 31.02
C VAL A 863 -17.94 -7.79 30.71
N GLY A 864 -18.64 -8.91 30.79
CA GLY A 864 -18.16 -10.20 30.28
C GLY A 864 -18.30 -10.23 28.76
N VAL A 865 -17.20 -10.46 28.03
CA VAL A 865 -17.17 -10.41 26.56
C VAL A 865 -16.81 -11.76 25.96
N ASP A 866 -17.51 -12.16 24.91
CA ASP A 866 -17.14 -13.28 24.04
C ASP A 866 -17.39 -12.94 22.56
N GLY A 867 -16.79 -13.70 21.66
CA GLY A 867 -16.94 -13.58 20.22
C GLY A 867 -15.62 -13.44 19.47
N LYS A 868 -15.56 -14.05 18.28
CA LYS A 868 -14.33 -14.13 17.47
C LYS A 868 -13.84 -12.76 16.99
N LEU A 869 -14.75 -11.83 16.68
CA LEU A 869 -14.36 -10.50 16.21
C LEU A 869 -13.64 -9.74 17.33
N TYR A 870 -14.20 -9.72 18.54
CA TYR A 870 -13.55 -9.09 19.70
C TYR A 870 -12.21 -9.76 20.07
N LYS A 871 -12.15 -11.09 20.02
CA LYS A 871 -10.97 -11.88 20.40
C LYS A 871 -9.80 -11.77 19.42
N LEU A 872 -10.09 -11.77 18.12
CA LEU A 872 -9.08 -11.94 17.08
C LEU A 872 -8.70 -10.65 16.36
N HIS A 873 -9.60 -9.65 16.35
CA HIS A 873 -9.34 -8.41 15.63
C HIS A 873 -8.36 -7.52 16.40
N PRO A 874 -7.29 -7.02 15.75
CA PRO A 874 -6.22 -6.28 16.44
C PRO A 874 -6.71 -5.01 17.14
N HIS A 875 -7.66 -4.29 16.52
CA HIS A 875 -8.07 -2.95 16.95
C HIS A 875 -9.48 -2.84 17.54
N PHE A 876 -10.31 -3.89 17.39
CA PHE A 876 -11.76 -3.75 17.62
C PHE A 876 -12.10 -3.53 19.10
N SER A 877 -11.46 -4.30 20.00
CA SER A 877 -11.67 -4.20 21.44
C SER A 877 -11.25 -2.83 21.97
N GLU A 878 -10.05 -2.36 21.61
CA GLU A 878 -9.51 -1.06 22.01
C GLU A 878 -10.42 0.10 21.59
N VAL A 879 -10.82 0.14 20.31
CA VAL A 879 -11.70 1.20 19.79
C VAL A 879 -13.07 1.19 20.46
N LEU A 880 -13.64 0.01 20.71
CA LEU A 880 -14.92 -0.12 21.42
C LEU A 880 -14.82 0.41 22.85
N GLN A 881 -13.79 -0.02 23.59
CA GLN A 881 -13.54 0.38 24.98
C GLN A 881 -13.34 1.90 25.08
N GLU A 882 -12.51 2.46 24.21
CA GLU A 882 -12.24 3.90 24.18
C GLU A 882 -13.50 4.70 23.84
N THR A 883 -14.29 4.23 22.87
CA THR A 883 -15.54 4.89 22.50
C THR A 883 -16.55 4.86 23.65
N ALA A 884 -16.69 3.72 24.33
CA ALA A 884 -17.55 3.61 25.50
C ALA A 884 -17.10 4.56 26.63
N ARG A 885 -15.80 4.65 26.89
CA ARG A 885 -15.19 5.54 27.91
C ARG A 885 -15.46 7.01 27.61
N VAL A 886 -15.29 7.44 26.35
CA VAL A 886 -15.51 8.84 25.94
C VAL A 886 -16.99 9.21 26.01
N LEU A 887 -17.89 8.30 25.62
CA LEU A 887 -19.31 8.58 25.55
C LEU A 887 -20.03 8.39 26.90
N ALA A 888 -19.45 7.63 27.84
CA ALA A 888 -19.97 7.44 29.20
C ALA A 888 -18.90 7.81 30.26
N PRO A 889 -18.53 9.09 30.38
CA PRO A 889 -17.41 9.54 31.23
C PRO A 889 -17.66 9.32 32.73
N HIS A 890 -18.92 9.09 33.13
CA HIS A 890 -19.31 8.80 34.52
C HIS A 890 -19.28 7.30 34.85
N CYS A 891 -18.95 6.45 33.88
CA CYS A 891 -18.90 5.00 34.05
C CYS A 891 -17.46 4.49 33.85
N HIS A 892 -16.91 3.82 34.86
CA HIS A 892 -15.70 3.04 34.73
C HIS A 892 -16.07 1.61 34.33
N VAL A 893 -15.83 1.27 33.07
CA VAL A 893 -16.25 0.00 32.47
C VAL A 893 -15.03 -0.89 32.26
N THR A 894 -15.00 -2.05 32.93
CA THR A 894 -13.97 -3.06 32.74
C THR A 894 -14.48 -4.15 31.80
N PHE A 895 -13.73 -4.50 30.76
CA PHE A 895 -14.12 -5.57 29.84
C PHE A 895 -13.26 -6.80 30.10
N VAL A 896 -13.90 -7.93 30.43
CA VAL A 896 -13.22 -9.18 30.78
C VAL A 896 -13.61 -10.24 29.76
N LEU A 897 -12.61 -10.91 29.21
CA LEU A 897 -12.82 -11.97 28.24
C LEU A 897 -13.28 -13.25 28.95
N SER A 898 -14.41 -13.82 28.55
CA SER A 898 -14.80 -15.15 29.02
C SER A 898 -13.97 -16.22 28.30
N GLU A 899 -12.98 -16.78 29.00
CA GLU A 899 -12.10 -17.86 28.48
C GLU A 899 -12.80 -19.23 28.48
N GLU A 900 -13.51 -19.57 29.55
CA GLU A 900 -14.26 -20.84 29.69
C GLU A 900 -15.68 -20.81 29.08
N GLY A 901 -16.10 -19.65 28.56
CA GLY A 901 -17.18 -19.47 27.60
C GLY A 901 -18.61 -19.64 28.13
N ARG A 902 -19.56 -19.56 27.20
CA ARG A 902 -21.02 -19.62 27.40
C ARG A 902 -21.50 -20.89 28.14
N GLY A 903 -20.78 -22.01 27.99
CA GLY A 903 -21.15 -23.26 28.65
C GLY A 903 -21.08 -23.23 30.16
N LYS A 904 -20.03 -22.61 30.72
CA LYS A 904 -19.90 -22.43 32.17
C LYS A 904 -21.05 -21.58 32.70
N GLY A 905 -21.40 -20.51 31.99
CA GLY A 905 -22.54 -19.66 32.30
C GLY A 905 -23.88 -20.40 32.29
N ALA A 906 -24.14 -21.23 31.28
CA ALA A 906 -25.35 -22.04 31.20
C ALA A 906 -25.47 -22.98 32.40
N ALA A 907 -24.37 -23.66 32.75
CA ALA A 907 -24.32 -24.55 33.90
C ALA A 907 -24.54 -23.80 35.23
N LEU A 908 -24.02 -22.57 35.36
CA LEU A 908 -24.28 -21.71 36.53
C LEU A 908 -25.75 -21.31 36.64
N ILE A 909 -26.37 -20.93 35.52
CA ILE A 909 -27.81 -20.61 35.50
C ILE A 909 -28.60 -21.84 35.98
N THR A 910 -28.25 -23.04 35.49
CA THR A 910 -28.87 -24.29 35.95
C THR A 910 -28.62 -24.61 37.42
N ALA A 911 -27.44 -24.27 37.96
CA ALA A 911 -27.16 -24.44 39.38
C ALA A 911 -28.02 -23.51 40.24
N LEU A 912 -28.26 -22.28 39.77
CA LEU A 912 -29.04 -21.26 40.46
C LEU A 912 -30.55 -21.49 40.44
N THR A 913 -31.07 -22.37 39.59
CA THR A 913 -32.52 -22.68 39.54
C THR A 913 -32.96 -23.76 40.53
N ARG A 914 -32.03 -24.41 41.25
CA ARG A 914 -32.38 -25.44 42.25
C ARG A 914 -32.69 -24.86 43.63
N PRO A 915 -33.64 -25.45 44.39
CA PRO A 915 -33.91 -25.08 45.77
C PRO A 915 -32.68 -25.29 46.66
N LYS A 916 -32.45 -24.39 47.62
CA LYS A 916 -31.33 -24.45 48.59
C LYS A 916 -31.30 -25.74 49.43
N GLU A 917 -32.39 -26.50 49.49
CA GLU A 917 -32.48 -27.75 50.26
C GLU A 917 -32.02 -29.00 49.48
N GLU A 918 -31.85 -28.90 48.15
CA GLU A 918 -31.25 -29.94 47.29
C GLU A 918 -29.82 -29.60 46.83
N MET A 919 -29.26 -28.47 47.32
CA MET A 919 -27.85 -28.05 47.26
C MET A 919 -27.18 -28.37 48.60
#